data_AF-A0A6A6WKF2-F1
#
_entry.id   AF-A0A6A6WKF2-F1
#
_cell.length_a   1.000
_cell.length_b   1.000
_cell.length_c   1.000
_cell.angle_alpha   90.00
_cell.angle_beta   90.00
_cell.angle_gamma   90.00
#
_symmetry.space_group_name_H-M   'P 1'
#
loop_
_entity.id
_entity.type
_entity.pdbx_description
1 polymer ?
#
loop_
_entity_poly.entity_id
_entity_poly.type
_entity_poly.pdbx_seq_one_letter_code
_entity_poly.pdbx_strand_id
1 'polypeptide(L)'
;MAEVNSELNELFAPPGKDLPEALVNELEAIMRLHSIDAQEMFYKWESYSIKMGAENSTLDLKTARDFKKDLQDSLEKDVRSKNHARQADKRVVGATPRAAANSDVFGMLDGLVAHTPRPAANNTNGTVKRKSNFETPGSEVNKTHAASSPGEFKTPNDANATLINFADRAKKAEIEHTINSHIELPSNEEAPLAPRFEIKARTDMAKFAYKTMAMKLSEASEVLDDRIDEFIDILTESGTVSRDSIGNPTNQSTSEIVTVGRIASDSSEGRLNQSSLVLETSRRTGRGLRVPLRTGNLPEYAFFPGKIVALRGTNASGDYFTVSDIIPLPVQVEAASRPDEVDALNSRLSGPMDDNAAPLTIISAAGPYTTDSDLDFSTLSTLLETAQAIHADAIILLGPFLDAEHPLIRTGSYPPPPSAPGSESPTLADLFRQHISTKIAAFTSANPACHVVLVPSLRDAVSRHAAWPQDRLPKKELGLPAKRVHAVTHPMTLSMNEFLVGMNSLDVFDMIRREECVGGRAKATNIMERAPRAVIEQRTFCPIVPPTARENMTAVGEVKENYTGDEVREQFRPVGAMLDTSYVKLGEFSGAKPDMLIQPSVLPPFARVVENVLVINPGSMAKRKAYGTYARITVMPRELTEEERENASTVPNKIFERARVDIVRI
;
A
#
# COMPACT_ATOMS: atom_id res chain seq x y z
N MET A 1 -43.22 21.64 18.94
CA MET A 1 -43.82 22.83 18.28
C MET A 1 -43.33 24.12 18.92
N ALA A 2 -43.52 24.35 20.24
CA ALA A 2 -43.00 25.57 20.89
C ALA A 2 -41.46 25.71 20.83
N GLU A 3 -40.73 24.59 21.01
CA GLU A 3 -39.26 24.56 20.96
C GLU A 3 -38.71 24.79 19.54
N VAL A 4 -39.28 24.09 18.54
CA VAL A 4 -38.92 24.24 17.11
C VAL A 4 -39.19 25.66 16.60
N ASN A 5 -40.29 26.29 17.01
CA ASN A 5 -40.58 27.67 16.63
C ASN A 5 -39.54 28.65 17.21
N SER A 6 -39.04 28.40 18.43
CA SER A 6 -37.96 29.20 19.02
C SER A 6 -36.67 29.09 18.21
N GLU A 7 -36.28 27.86 17.83
CA GLU A 7 -35.07 27.61 17.03
C GLU A 7 -35.17 28.24 15.64
N LEU A 8 -36.33 28.15 14.98
CA LEU A 8 -36.54 28.78 13.68
C LEU A 8 -36.43 30.31 13.76
N ASN A 9 -36.94 30.93 14.83
CA ASN A 9 -36.80 32.37 15.01
C ASN A 9 -35.35 32.77 15.32
N GLU A 10 -34.61 31.98 16.10
CA GLU A 10 -33.20 32.24 16.38
C GLU A 10 -32.33 32.17 15.11
N LEU A 11 -32.63 31.26 14.20
CA LEU A 11 -31.82 31.02 13.01
C LEU A 11 -32.21 31.92 11.83
N PHE A 12 -33.51 32.15 11.60
CA PHE A 12 -33.98 32.77 10.36
C PHE A 12 -34.59 34.18 10.56
N ALA A 13 -34.91 34.58 11.78
CA ALA A 13 -35.59 35.86 11.99
C ALA A 13 -34.60 37.04 11.99
N PRO A 14 -34.98 38.20 11.40
CA PRO A 14 -34.19 39.42 11.52
C PRO A 14 -34.09 39.89 12.99
N PRO A 15 -33.01 40.57 13.39
CA PRO A 15 -32.86 41.08 14.75
C PRO A 15 -34.08 41.90 15.21
N GLY A 16 -34.73 41.45 16.28
CA GLY A 16 -35.85 42.16 16.92
C GLY A 16 -37.22 41.95 16.25
N LYS A 17 -37.39 40.96 15.38
CA LYS A 17 -38.70 40.56 14.81
C LYS A 17 -38.82 39.05 14.76
N ASP A 18 -40.02 38.53 15.01
CA ASP A 18 -40.34 37.12 14.76
C ASP A 18 -40.71 36.90 13.30
N LEU A 19 -40.54 35.66 12.83
CA LEU A 19 -40.98 35.21 11.52
C LEU A 19 -42.52 35.22 11.43
N PRO A 20 -43.10 35.61 10.28
CA PRO A 20 -44.53 35.45 10.06
C PRO A 20 -44.98 34.01 10.23
N GLU A 21 -46.14 33.79 10.86
CA GLU A 21 -46.69 32.44 11.13
C GLU A 21 -46.80 31.57 9.87
N ALA A 22 -47.17 32.17 8.73
CA ALA A 22 -47.24 31.48 7.45
C ALA A 22 -45.87 30.95 6.97
N LEU A 23 -44.79 31.66 7.29
CA LEU A 23 -43.42 31.26 6.94
C LEU A 23 -42.91 30.17 7.88
N VAL A 24 -43.16 30.30 9.19
CA VAL A 24 -42.85 29.25 10.18
C VAL A 24 -43.51 27.93 9.79
N ASN A 25 -44.79 27.96 9.43
CA ASN A 25 -45.53 26.77 9.00
C ASN A 25 -44.95 26.12 7.73
N GLU A 26 -44.46 26.92 6.76
CA GLU A 26 -43.84 26.37 5.55
C GLU A 26 -42.47 25.75 5.87
N LEU A 27 -41.68 26.37 6.75
CA LEU A 27 -40.40 25.82 7.20
C LEU A 27 -40.62 24.51 7.98
N GLU A 28 -41.52 24.48 8.96
CA GLU A 28 -41.85 23.24 9.68
C GLU A 28 -42.32 22.12 8.73
N ALA A 29 -43.06 22.47 7.68
CA ALA A 29 -43.46 21.50 6.65
C ALA A 29 -42.27 20.92 5.86
N ILE A 30 -41.25 21.73 5.55
CA ILE A 30 -40.01 21.29 4.89
C ILE A 30 -39.21 20.37 5.82
N MET A 31 -39.01 20.76 7.09
CA MET A 31 -38.33 19.93 8.10
C MET A 31 -38.98 18.56 8.22
N ARG A 32 -40.32 18.52 8.31
CA ARG A 32 -41.07 17.26 8.39
C ARG A 32 -40.99 16.44 7.10
N LEU A 33 -41.07 17.08 5.93
CA LEU A 33 -41.04 16.37 4.65
C LEU A 33 -39.68 15.73 4.37
N HIS A 34 -38.60 16.38 4.79
CA HIS A 34 -37.23 15.94 4.52
C HIS A 34 -36.53 15.30 5.72
N SER A 35 -37.20 15.23 6.89
CA SER A 35 -36.65 14.66 8.13
C SER A 35 -35.32 15.30 8.54
N ILE A 36 -35.26 16.63 8.49
CA ILE A 36 -34.08 17.45 8.85
C ILE A 36 -34.42 18.35 10.06
N ASP A 37 -33.41 18.72 10.84
CA ASP A 37 -33.57 19.65 11.98
C ASP A 37 -33.45 21.13 11.55
N ALA A 38 -33.69 22.07 12.48
CA ALA A 38 -33.69 23.51 12.18
C ALA A 38 -32.30 24.02 11.74
N GLN A 39 -31.23 23.45 12.32
CA GLN A 39 -29.85 23.82 12.01
C GLN A 39 -29.44 23.31 10.63
N GLU A 40 -29.76 22.07 10.29
CA GLU A 40 -29.52 21.49 8.96
C GLU A 40 -30.33 22.22 7.89
N MET A 41 -31.58 22.60 8.20
CA MET A 41 -32.39 23.46 7.32
C MET A 41 -31.70 24.80 7.06
N PHE A 42 -31.15 25.45 8.09
CA PHE A 42 -30.47 26.72 7.96
C PHE A 42 -29.25 26.63 7.03
N TYR A 43 -28.40 25.60 7.19
CA TYR A 43 -27.27 25.40 6.28
C TYR A 43 -27.68 25.15 4.82
N LYS A 44 -28.79 24.41 4.61
CA LYS A 44 -29.33 24.18 3.25
C LYS A 44 -29.89 25.48 2.67
N TRP A 45 -30.52 26.32 3.48
CA TRP A 45 -31.00 27.64 3.07
C TRP A 45 -29.84 28.58 2.72
N GLU A 46 -28.75 28.61 3.49
CA GLU A 46 -27.56 29.38 3.16
C GLU A 46 -26.93 28.92 1.84
N SER A 47 -26.84 27.60 1.65
CA SER A 47 -26.36 27.01 0.40
C SER A 47 -27.24 27.37 -0.81
N TYR A 48 -28.56 27.37 -0.62
CA TYR A 48 -29.53 27.80 -1.62
C TYR A 48 -29.39 29.30 -1.94
N SER A 49 -29.18 30.14 -0.92
CA SER A 49 -28.98 31.58 -1.08
C SER A 49 -27.70 31.89 -1.85
N ILE A 50 -26.62 31.14 -1.61
CA ILE A 50 -25.37 31.22 -2.37
C ILE A 50 -25.60 30.84 -3.85
N LYS A 51 -26.37 29.77 -4.08
CA LYS A 51 -26.69 29.28 -5.43
C LYS A 51 -27.55 30.25 -6.24
N MET A 52 -28.51 30.91 -5.62
CA MET A 52 -29.47 31.79 -6.30
C MET A 52 -28.99 33.25 -6.44
N GLY A 53 -27.91 33.64 -5.76
CA GLY A 53 -27.32 34.97 -5.82
C GLY A 53 -28.07 36.03 -5.01
N ALA A 54 -27.50 37.24 -4.93
CA ALA A 54 -27.93 38.31 -4.01
C ALA A 54 -29.41 38.72 -4.13
N GLU A 55 -30.02 38.56 -5.32
CA GLU A 55 -31.40 38.98 -5.59
C GLU A 55 -32.49 38.06 -4.98
N ASN A 56 -32.13 36.85 -4.52
CA ASN A 56 -33.06 35.87 -3.91
C ASN A 56 -32.64 35.42 -2.50
N SER A 57 -31.83 36.24 -1.82
CA SER A 57 -31.26 35.92 -0.49
C SER A 57 -32.20 36.24 0.68
N THR A 58 -33.31 36.92 0.44
CA THR A 58 -34.29 37.26 1.48
C THR A 58 -35.29 36.14 1.69
N LEU A 59 -35.40 35.67 2.94
CA LEU A 59 -36.37 34.64 3.30
C LEU A 59 -37.78 35.25 3.40
N ASP A 60 -38.64 34.84 2.48
CA ASP A 60 -40.07 35.13 2.45
C ASP A 60 -40.84 33.85 2.03
N LEU A 61 -42.17 33.92 2.02
CA LEU A 61 -42.98 32.74 1.71
C LEU A 61 -42.77 32.22 0.28
N LYS A 62 -42.39 33.08 -0.67
CA LYS A 62 -42.11 32.68 -2.05
C LYS A 62 -40.76 31.98 -2.13
N THR A 63 -39.71 32.60 -1.58
CA THR A 63 -38.36 32.04 -1.60
C THR A 63 -38.24 30.76 -0.76
N ALA A 64 -39.01 30.61 0.33
CA ALA A 64 -39.13 29.35 1.08
C ALA A 64 -39.74 28.21 0.24
N ARG A 65 -40.73 28.52 -0.61
CA ARG A 65 -41.34 27.53 -1.52
C ARG A 65 -40.43 27.17 -2.69
N ASP A 66 -39.69 28.15 -3.21
CA ASP A 66 -38.69 27.91 -4.25
C ASP A 66 -37.52 27.08 -3.71
N PHE A 67 -37.09 27.32 -2.46
CA PHE A 67 -36.14 26.49 -1.74
C PHE A 67 -36.62 25.05 -1.56
N LYS A 68 -37.88 24.87 -1.11
CA LYS A 68 -38.50 23.53 -1.00
C LYS A 68 -38.47 22.78 -2.32
N LYS A 69 -38.79 23.47 -3.43
CA LYS A 69 -38.74 22.89 -4.77
C LYS A 69 -37.32 22.49 -5.16
N ASP A 70 -36.32 23.33 -4.91
CA ASP A 70 -34.92 23.02 -5.21
C ASP A 70 -34.39 21.82 -4.42
N LEU A 71 -34.82 21.69 -3.16
CA LEU A 71 -34.46 20.58 -2.28
C LEU A 71 -35.13 19.28 -2.76
N GLN A 72 -36.38 19.35 -3.23
CA GLN A 72 -37.06 18.23 -3.85
C GLN A 72 -36.43 17.83 -5.20
N ASP A 73 -36.11 18.78 -6.08
CA ASP A 73 -35.47 18.53 -7.38
C ASP A 73 -34.08 17.90 -7.20
N SER A 74 -33.32 18.35 -6.18
CA SER A 74 -32.03 17.77 -5.81
C SER A 74 -32.17 16.32 -5.33
N LEU A 75 -33.17 16.05 -4.48
CA LEU A 75 -33.47 14.69 -4.02
C LEU A 75 -33.92 13.78 -5.17
N GLU A 76 -34.76 14.28 -6.09
CA GLU A 76 -35.18 13.54 -7.27
C GLU A 76 -34.00 13.24 -8.21
N LYS A 77 -33.06 14.18 -8.36
CA LYS A 77 -31.83 13.98 -9.13
C LYS A 77 -30.94 12.91 -8.51
N ASP A 78 -30.82 12.89 -7.18
CA ASP A 78 -30.07 11.87 -6.44
C ASP A 78 -30.74 10.48 -6.50
N VAL A 79 -32.07 10.43 -6.48
CA VAL A 79 -32.81 9.18 -6.66
C VAL A 79 -32.72 8.70 -8.12
N ARG A 80 -32.77 9.60 -9.11
CA ARG A 80 -32.60 9.26 -10.53
C ARG A 80 -31.18 8.84 -10.86
N SER A 81 -30.15 9.44 -10.25
CA SER A 81 -28.75 9.02 -10.41
C SER A 81 -28.51 7.64 -9.76
N LYS A 82 -29.09 7.39 -8.57
CA LYS A 82 -29.10 6.07 -7.91
C LYS A 82 -29.91 5.01 -8.69
N ASN A 83 -30.98 5.40 -9.38
CA ASN A 83 -31.78 4.49 -10.20
C ASN A 83 -31.20 4.24 -11.60
N HIS A 84 -30.51 5.21 -12.21
CA HIS A 84 -29.72 4.99 -13.43
C HIS A 84 -28.53 4.03 -13.16
N ALA A 85 -27.94 4.09 -11.97
CA ALA A 85 -26.97 3.10 -11.51
C ALA A 85 -27.58 1.68 -11.33
N ARG A 86 -28.90 1.56 -11.18
CA ARG A 86 -29.61 0.26 -11.05
C ARG A 86 -30.21 -0.28 -12.36
N GLN A 87 -30.42 0.57 -13.38
CA GLN A 87 -31.03 0.15 -14.67
C GLN A 87 -30.02 -0.13 -15.79
N ALA A 88 -28.75 0.28 -15.64
CA ALA A 88 -27.68 -0.07 -16.58
C ALA A 88 -27.34 -1.58 -16.61
N ASP A 89 -27.91 -2.40 -15.71
CA ASP A 89 -27.70 -3.85 -15.64
C ASP A 89 -28.64 -4.70 -16.53
N LYS A 90 -29.54 -4.09 -17.33
CA LYS A 90 -30.37 -4.84 -18.28
C LYS A 90 -30.68 -4.06 -19.57
N ARG A 91 -29.88 -4.25 -20.63
CA ARG A 91 -30.32 -4.84 -21.93
C ARG A 91 -29.29 -4.75 -23.06
N VAL A 92 -29.39 -5.78 -23.91
CA VAL A 92 -28.71 -6.10 -25.16
C VAL A 92 -29.24 -5.28 -26.35
N VAL A 93 -28.31 -4.88 -27.23
CA VAL A 93 -28.32 -4.68 -28.70
C VAL A 93 -29.64 -4.32 -29.42
N GLY A 94 -29.62 -3.19 -30.16
CA GLY A 94 -30.38 -3.05 -31.41
C GLY A 94 -30.80 -1.63 -31.85
N ALA A 95 -30.14 -1.14 -32.91
CA ALA A 95 -30.62 -0.23 -33.98
C ALA A 95 -30.82 1.30 -33.73
N THR A 96 -30.17 2.05 -34.62
CA THR A 96 -30.22 3.50 -34.92
C THR A 96 -31.61 4.07 -35.24
N PRO A 97 -31.80 5.39 -35.07
CA PRO A 97 -32.05 6.24 -36.24
C PRO A 97 -31.32 7.61 -36.27
N ARG A 98 -31.00 8.05 -37.49
CA ARG A 98 -30.69 9.45 -37.95
C ARG A 98 -31.98 10.31 -37.92
N ALA A 99 -32.05 11.64 -37.96
CA ALA A 99 -31.14 12.81 -37.97
C ALA A 99 -32.01 14.10 -37.84
N ALA A 100 -31.41 15.24 -37.43
CA ALA A 100 -31.69 16.66 -37.77
C ALA A 100 -31.34 17.57 -36.55
N ALA A 101 -30.29 18.40 -36.55
CA ALA A 101 -29.99 19.65 -37.28
C ALA A 101 -30.48 20.94 -36.57
N ASN A 102 -29.52 21.85 -36.34
CA ASN A 102 -29.61 23.27 -35.92
C ASN A 102 -29.92 23.54 -34.42
N SER A 103 -29.33 24.53 -33.74
CA SER A 103 -28.39 25.59 -34.10
C SER A 103 -27.76 26.16 -32.83
N ASP A 104 -26.49 26.54 -32.97
CA ASP A 104 -25.59 27.19 -32.03
C ASP A 104 -26.06 28.62 -31.68
N VAL A 105 -26.09 28.98 -30.39
CA VAL A 105 -26.17 30.36 -29.94
C VAL A 105 -25.52 30.53 -28.55
N PHE A 106 -24.63 31.52 -28.46
CA PHE A 106 -24.10 32.18 -27.25
C PHE A 106 -22.82 31.64 -26.59
N GLY A 107 -21.73 31.72 -27.35
CA GLY A 107 -20.52 32.37 -26.85
C GLY A 107 -20.67 33.90 -26.94
N MET A 108 -21.03 34.55 -25.84
CA MET A 108 -20.94 36.01 -25.68
C MET A 108 -21.06 36.38 -24.18
N LEU A 109 -20.00 36.22 -23.40
CA LEU A 109 -19.65 37.12 -22.28
C LEU A 109 -18.26 36.78 -21.69
N ASP A 110 -17.21 36.82 -22.52
CA ASP A 110 -15.84 36.98 -22.01
C ASP A 110 -15.52 38.47 -22.08
N GLY A 111 -15.38 39.09 -20.91
CA GLY A 111 -15.11 40.52 -20.78
C GLY A 111 -15.90 41.14 -19.65
N LEU A 112 -15.41 40.96 -18.41
CA LEU A 112 -15.52 41.90 -17.27
C LEU A 112 -14.87 41.23 -16.03
N VAL A 113 -13.54 41.25 -15.96
CA VAL A 113 -12.82 41.02 -14.69
C VAL A 113 -11.98 42.25 -14.39
N ALA A 114 -12.43 43.02 -13.39
CA ALA A 114 -11.69 44.13 -12.84
C ALA A 114 -10.66 43.62 -11.81
N HIS A 115 -9.44 44.14 -11.97
CA HIS A 115 -8.28 43.98 -11.10
C HIS A 115 -8.54 44.26 -9.62
N THR A 116 -7.91 43.48 -8.74
CA THR A 116 -7.56 43.92 -7.37
C THR A 116 -6.10 43.57 -7.01
N PRO A 117 -5.40 44.39 -6.19
CA PRO A 117 -3.96 44.60 -6.29
C PRO A 117 -3.13 43.92 -5.17
N ARG A 118 -1.87 43.60 -5.51
CA ARG A 118 -0.78 43.24 -4.58
C ARG A 118 -0.23 44.47 -3.84
N PRO A 119 0.31 44.34 -2.62
CA PRO A 119 1.23 45.33 -2.06
C PRO A 119 2.69 44.81 -2.08
N ALA A 120 3.59 45.65 -2.60
CA ALA A 120 5.04 45.52 -2.46
C ALA A 120 5.62 46.81 -1.84
N ALA A 121 6.79 46.67 -1.21
CA ALA A 121 7.52 47.60 -0.34
C ALA A 121 7.89 48.99 -0.94
N ASN A 122 8.03 50.03 -0.10
CA ASN A 122 9.32 50.50 0.45
C ASN A 122 9.26 51.83 1.28
N ASN A 123 9.98 51.82 2.42
CA ASN A 123 10.90 52.84 2.99
C ASN A 123 10.45 54.29 3.37
N THR A 124 10.57 54.65 4.67
CA THR A 124 11.53 55.64 5.27
C THR A 124 11.03 56.30 6.59
N ASN A 125 11.98 56.54 7.51
CA ASN A 125 12.03 57.50 8.64
C ASN A 125 11.47 57.16 10.06
N GLY A 126 12.37 56.58 10.87
CA GLY A 126 12.83 56.96 12.22
C GLY A 126 11.93 57.63 13.28
N THR A 127 11.88 57.04 14.50
CA THR A 127 12.34 57.64 15.79
C THR A 127 12.29 56.64 16.98
N VAL A 128 13.49 56.31 17.50
CA VAL A 128 14.00 56.13 18.90
C VAL A 128 13.10 55.75 20.12
N LYS A 129 13.65 54.81 20.93
CA LYS A 129 13.52 54.50 22.41
C LYS A 129 12.56 53.34 22.75
N ARG A 130 12.90 52.30 23.55
CA ARG A 130 13.88 52.11 24.64
C ARG A 130 14.21 50.60 24.83
N LYS A 131 15.41 50.33 25.35
CA LYS A 131 16.04 49.05 25.72
C LYS A 131 15.38 48.35 26.93
N SER A 132 15.52 47.02 27.00
CA SER A 132 16.19 46.34 28.12
C SER A 132 16.65 44.92 27.73
N ASN A 133 17.93 44.65 28.02
CA ASN A 133 18.70 43.45 27.74
C ASN A 133 18.28 42.23 28.56
N PHE A 134 18.52 41.03 28.01
CA PHE A 134 19.27 40.00 28.74
C PHE A 134 20.15 39.21 27.76
N GLU A 135 21.41 39.02 28.16
CA GLU A 135 22.57 38.46 27.43
C GLU A 135 22.44 36.91 27.29
N THR A 136 23.12 36.17 26.41
CA THR A 136 24.59 36.01 26.25
C THR A 136 24.90 35.15 24.97
N PRO A 137 26.18 34.85 24.62
CA PRO A 137 26.85 35.21 23.37
C PRO A 137 26.77 34.15 22.23
N GLY A 138 26.93 34.62 20.99
CA GLY A 138 27.05 33.77 19.80
C GLY A 138 28.42 33.13 19.70
N SER A 139 28.46 31.79 19.67
CA SER A 139 29.58 31.01 19.15
C SER A 139 29.40 30.78 17.66
N GLU A 140 30.32 31.31 16.85
CA GLU A 140 30.49 30.90 15.45
C GLU A 140 30.78 29.41 15.37
N VAL A 141 29.91 28.64 14.73
CA VAL A 141 30.22 27.29 14.23
C VAL A 141 29.59 27.13 12.85
N ASN A 142 30.46 26.78 11.90
CA ASN A 142 30.18 26.51 10.50
C ASN A 142 29.00 25.55 10.29
N LYS A 143 28.06 25.94 9.42
CA LYS A 143 26.99 25.06 8.94
C LYS A 143 27.53 24.07 7.91
N THR A 144 27.93 22.89 8.38
CA THR A 144 27.94 21.66 7.59
C THR A 144 27.36 20.54 8.45
N HIS A 145 26.37 19.83 7.89
CA HIS A 145 25.57 18.73 8.46
C HIS A 145 24.32 19.13 9.25
N ALA A 146 23.17 19.04 8.57
CA ALA A 146 21.86 18.86 9.18
C ALA A 146 21.25 17.57 8.62
N ALA A 147 21.40 16.49 9.39
CA ALA A 147 20.51 15.34 9.35
C ALA A 147 20.07 15.07 10.80
N SER A 148 18.76 14.86 10.97
CA SER A 148 18.04 14.44 12.19
C SER A 148 17.22 15.51 12.90
N SER A 149 15.94 15.64 12.49
CA SER A 149 14.76 15.75 13.38
C SER A 149 13.47 15.56 12.56
N PRO A 150 12.38 15.02 13.15
CA PRO A 150 11.26 14.42 12.42
C PRO A 150 10.13 15.43 12.17
N GLY A 151 9.87 15.76 10.90
CA GLY A 151 8.75 16.60 10.50
C GLY A 151 8.59 16.57 8.99
N GLU A 152 7.41 16.15 8.52
CA GLU A 152 6.98 16.15 7.12
C GLU A 152 7.99 15.62 6.08
N PHE A 153 8.01 14.30 5.88
CA PHE A 153 8.50 13.73 4.63
C PHE A 153 7.53 14.05 3.50
N LYS A 154 7.60 15.27 2.97
CA LYS A 154 7.25 15.51 1.57
C LYS A 154 8.36 14.89 0.75
N THR A 155 8.06 13.78 0.08
CA THR A 155 8.86 13.32 -1.06
C THR A 155 9.06 14.52 -2.01
N PRO A 156 10.26 14.71 -2.59
CA PRO A 156 10.49 15.81 -3.52
C PRO A 156 9.42 15.75 -4.63
N ASN A 157 8.74 16.86 -4.85
CA ASN A 157 7.76 16.97 -5.91
C ASN A 157 8.52 16.95 -7.25
N ASP A 158 8.57 15.79 -7.92
CA ASP A 158 9.32 15.50 -9.16
C ASP A 158 8.86 16.30 -10.41
N ALA A 159 8.02 17.32 -10.22
CA ALA A 159 7.52 18.18 -11.30
C ALA A 159 8.66 18.87 -12.07
N ASN A 160 9.79 19.18 -11.41
CA ASN A 160 10.95 19.86 -12.00
C ASN A 160 12.19 18.98 -12.24
N ALA A 161 12.10 17.65 -12.08
CA ALA A 161 13.21 16.78 -12.45
C ALA A 161 13.39 16.76 -13.97
N THR A 162 14.55 17.22 -14.45
CA THR A 162 15.01 17.02 -15.83
C THR A 162 15.19 15.53 -16.08
N LEU A 163 14.75 15.05 -17.23
CA LEU A 163 15.02 13.68 -17.69
C LEU A 163 16.54 13.49 -17.78
N ILE A 164 17.06 12.53 -17.02
CA ILE A 164 18.48 12.15 -17.05
C ILE A 164 18.60 10.93 -17.96
N ASN A 165 19.46 10.98 -18.98
CA ASN A 165 19.78 9.80 -19.77
C ASN A 165 20.44 8.75 -18.87
N PHE A 166 20.06 7.49 -19.02
CA PHE A 166 20.60 6.39 -18.23
C PHE A 166 22.12 6.37 -18.19
N ALA A 167 22.79 6.62 -19.32
CA ALA A 167 24.25 6.64 -19.40
C ALA A 167 24.90 7.73 -18.53
N ASP A 168 24.21 8.86 -18.35
CA ASP A 168 24.72 10.05 -17.67
C ASP A 168 24.33 10.12 -16.18
N ARG A 169 23.71 9.06 -15.66
CA ARG A 169 23.27 9.02 -14.26
C ARG A 169 24.46 9.12 -13.31
N ALA A 170 24.34 9.99 -12.30
CA ALA A 170 25.31 10.08 -11.23
C ALA A 170 25.23 8.86 -10.29
N LYS A 171 26.30 8.62 -9.53
CA LYS A 171 26.31 7.65 -8.42
C LYS A 171 26.05 6.19 -8.82
N LYS A 172 26.44 5.81 -10.05
CA LYS A 172 26.35 4.43 -10.54
C LYS A 172 27.08 3.49 -9.57
N ALA A 173 26.41 2.41 -9.17
CA ALA A 173 26.93 1.41 -8.23
C ALA A 173 27.34 1.94 -6.84
N GLU A 174 26.90 3.15 -6.46
CA GLU A 174 27.07 3.65 -5.10
C GLU A 174 26.20 2.84 -4.13
N ILE A 175 26.80 2.43 -3.01
CA ILE A 175 26.10 1.76 -1.91
C ILE A 175 25.48 2.83 -1.01
N GLU A 176 24.15 2.89 -0.94
CA GLU A 176 23.43 3.87 -0.09
C GLU A 176 23.34 3.42 1.36
N HIS A 177 23.17 2.12 1.57
CA HIS A 177 22.95 1.53 2.88
C HIS A 177 23.53 0.12 2.93
N THR A 178 24.19 -0.22 4.03
CA THR A 178 24.70 -1.57 4.29
C THR A 178 24.29 -2.01 5.69
N ILE A 179 23.85 -3.26 5.82
CA ILE A 179 23.78 -3.96 7.10
C ILE A 179 24.81 -5.10 7.10
N ASN A 180 25.37 -5.40 8.27
CA ASN A 180 26.41 -6.41 8.47
C ASN A 180 27.65 -6.16 7.58
N SER A 181 28.13 -4.91 7.58
CA SER A 181 29.31 -4.49 6.79
C SER A 181 30.62 -5.19 7.18
N HIS A 182 30.63 -5.89 8.32
CA HIS A 182 31.74 -6.72 8.78
C HIS A 182 31.90 -8.01 7.95
N ILE A 183 30.85 -8.45 7.25
CA ILE A 183 30.94 -9.55 6.28
C ILE A 183 31.56 -9.00 5.00
N GLU A 184 32.66 -9.60 4.57
CA GLU A 184 33.34 -9.23 3.35
C GLU A 184 32.56 -9.70 2.12
N LEU A 185 32.65 -8.93 1.04
CA LEU A 185 32.10 -9.35 -0.24
C LEU A 185 33.00 -10.43 -0.83
N PRO A 186 32.43 -11.47 -1.45
CA PRO A 186 33.23 -12.52 -2.05
C PRO A 186 34.06 -11.96 -3.20
N SER A 187 35.32 -12.38 -3.30
CA SER A 187 36.24 -11.98 -4.37
C SER A 187 35.93 -12.66 -5.72
N ASN A 188 35.10 -13.72 -5.71
CA ASN A 188 34.63 -14.53 -6.85
C ASN A 188 35.36 -14.25 -8.17
N GLU A 189 36.58 -14.76 -8.31
CA GLU A 189 37.35 -14.61 -9.55
C GLU A 189 36.81 -15.51 -10.68
N GLU A 190 36.13 -16.61 -10.32
CA GLU A 190 35.57 -17.57 -11.26
C GLU A 190 34.07 -17.81 -11.02
N ALA A 191 33.34 -18.03 -12.12
CA ALA A 191 31.92 -18.37 -12.07
C ALA A 191 31.68 -19.80 -11.55
N PRO A 192 30.61 -20.05 -10.78
CA PRO A 192 30.31 -21.39 -10.30
C PRO A 192 29.98 -22.34 -11.47
N LEU A 193 30.62 -23.51 -11.47
CA LEU A 193 30.43 -24.55 -12.51
C LEU A 193 29.05 -25.22 -12.45
N ALA A 194 28.40 -25.20 -11.27
CA ALA A 194 27.10 -25.79 -11.03
C ALA A 194 26.22 -24.87 -10.16
N PRO A 195 24.89 -24.97 -10.25
CA PRO A 195 24.00 -24.20 -9.40
C PRO A 195 24.19 -24.57 -7.93
N ARG A 196 24.34 -23.55 -7.08
CA ARG A 196 24.54 -23.72 -5.63
C ARG A 196 23.25 -23.64 -4.81
N PHE A 197 22.17 -23.12 -5.40
CA PHE A 197 20.85 -23.06 -4.78
C PHE A 197 19.97 -24.25 -5.14
N GLU A 198 19.31 -24.78 -4.12
CA GLU A 198 18.13 -25.63 -4.25
C GLU A 198 16.89 -24.82 -3.87
N ILE A 199 16.02 -24.58 -4.84
CA ILE A 199 14.82 -23.74 -4.67
C ILE A 199 13.59 -24.63 -4.59
N LYS A 200 12.83 -24.51 -3.48
CA LYS A 200 11.57 -25.23 -3.26
C LYS A 200 10.45 -24.27 -2.90
N ALA A 201 9.29 -24.42 -3.52
CA ALA A 201 8.10 -23.68 -3.13
C ALA A 201 7.57 -24.19 -1.78
N ARG A 202 7.37 -23.29 -0.81
CA ARG A 202 6.65 -23.58 0.45
C ARG A 202 5.19 -23.15 0.42
N THR A 203 4.82 -22.42 -0.63
CA THR A 203 3.46 -22.05 -0.98
C THR A 203 2.92 -23.01 -2.05
N ASP A 204 1.69 -23.49 -1.87
CA ASP A 204 1.01 -24.29 -2.89
C ASP A 204 0.54 -23.41 -4.05
N MET A 205 1.39 -23.30 -5.07
CA MET A 205 1.14 -22.45 -6.24
C MET A 205 -0.13 -22.85 -7.01
N ALA A 206 -0.58 -24.10 -6.93
CA ALA A 206 -1.76 -24.54 -7.68
C ALA A 206 -3.04 -23.86 -7.17
N LYS A 207 -3.10 -23.50 -5.88
CA LYS A 207 -4.24 -22.82 -5.27
C LYS A 207 -4.44 -21.38 -5.77
N PHE A 208 -3.40 -20.77 -6.35
CA PHE A 208 -3.47 -19.41 -6.87
C PHE A 208 -4.17 -19.31 -8.22
N ALA A 209 -4.35 -20.42 -8.95
CA ALA A 209 -5.05 -20.48 -10.23
C ALA A 209 -6.59 -20.41 -10.08
N TYR A 210 -7.08 -19.60 -9.14
CA TYR A 210 -8.50 -19.37 -8.91
C TYR A 210 -9.05 -18.33 -9.90
N LYS A 211 -10.38 -18.29 -10.05
CA LYS A 211 -11.04 -17.35 -10.96
C LYS A 211 -11.24 -16.01 -10.26
N THR A 212 -10.79 -14.94 -10.90
CA THR A 212 -10.99 -13.57 -10.44
C THR A 212 -12.26 -12.96 -11.07
N MET A 213 -12.53 -11.67 -10.81
CA MET A 213 -13.67 -10.89 -11.33
C MET A 213 -15.06 -11.25 -10.76
N ALA A 214 -15.12 -12.09 -9.73
CA ALA A 214 -16.31 -12.30 -8.93
C ALA A 214 -15.93 -12.65 -7.49
N MET A 215 -16.47 -11.93 -6.51
CA MET A 215 -16.26 -12.19 -5.09
C MET A 215 -17.61 -12.28 -4.38
N LYS A 216 -17.86 -13.36 -3.65
CA LYS A 216 -19.08 -13.51 -2.86
C LYS A 216 -18.88 -12.88 -1.48
N LEU A 217 -19.77 -11.98 -1.10
CA LEU A 217 -19.71 -11.32 0.20
C LEU A 217 -19.78 -12.30 1.37
N SER A 218 -20.53 -13.40 1.22
CA SER A 218 -20.61 -14.45 2.26
C SER A 218 -19.24 -15.10 2.51
N GLU A 219 -18.53 -15.50 1.46
CA GLU A 219 -17.21 -16.13 1.54
C GLU A 219 -16.15 -15.15 2.06
N ALA A 220 -16.14 -13.93 1.51
CA ALA A 220 -15.26 -12.86 1.99
C ALA A 220 -15.47 -12.58 3.49
N SER A 221 -16.72 -12.47 3.93
CA SER A 221 -17.05 -12.21 5.33
C SER A 221 -16.66 -13.36 6.27
N GLU A 222 -16.71 -14.60 5.79
CA GLU A 222 -16.30 -15.79 6.55
C GLU A 222 -14.78 -15.82 6.73
N VAL A 223 -14.02 -15.58 5.66
CA VAL A 223 -12.54 -15.51 5.75
C VAL A 223 -12.07 -14.44 6.74
N LEU A 224 -12.74 -13.29 6.77
CA LEU A 224 -12.42 -12.21 7.69
C LEU A 224 -12.79 -12.53 9.15
N ASP A 225 -13.88 -13.27 9.37
CA ASP A 225 -14.34 -13.70 10.70
C ASP A 225 -13.43 -14.81 11.26
N ASP A 226 -13.13 -15.82 10.44
CA ASP A 226 -12.21 -16.91 10.74
C ASP A 226 -10.88 -16.39 11.24
N ARG A 227 -10.35 -15.32 10.62
CA ARG A 227 -9.07 -14.75 10.99
C ARG A 227 -9.05 -14.22 12.43
N ILE A 228 -10.16 -13.68 12.94
CA ILE A 228 -10.24 -13.25 14.35
C ILE A 228 -10.21 -14.48 15.26
N ASP A 229 -10.98 -15.51 14.91
CA ASP A 229 -11.06 -16.76 15.67
C ASP A 229 -9.72 -17.53 15.66
N GLU A 230 -8.98 -17.54 14.56
CA GLU A 230 -7.64 -18.14 14.46
C GLU A 230 -6.64 -17.45 15.42
N PHE A 231 -6.69 -16.13 15.54
CA PHE A 231 -5.83 -15.41 16.51
C PHE A 231 -6.26 -15.63 17.96
N ILE A 232 -7.55 -15.87 18.22
CA ILE A 232 -8.01 -16.34 19.53
C ILE A 232 -7.36 -17.69 19.84
N ASP A 233 -7.44 -18.64 18.91
CA ASP A 233 -6.89 -19.97 19.11
C ASP A 233 -5.37 -19.90 19.32
N ILE A 234 -4.63 -19.12 18.52
CA ILE A 234 -3.18 -18.85 18.70
C ILE A 234 -2.85 -18.34 20.12
N LEU A 235 -3.61 -17.37 20.62
CA LEU A 235 -3.37 -16.79 21.95
C LEU A 235 -3.66 -17.79 23.07
N THR A 236 -4.65 -18.67 22.88
CA THR A 236 -4.99 -19.71 23.86
C THR A 236 -4.03 -20.89 23.83
N GLU A 237 -3.62 -21.36 22.65
CA GLU A 237 -2.68 -22.48 22.48
C GLU A 237 -1.27 -22.13 22.97
N SER A 238 -0.85 -20.87 22.81
CA SER A 238 0.41 -20.37 23.37
C SER A 238 0.37 -20.19 24.89
N GLY A 239 -0.80 -20.28 25.53
CA GLY A 239 -0.98 -19.99 26.96
C GLY A 239 -0.91 -18.51 27.32
N THR A 240 -0.90 -17.61 26.32
CA THR A 240 -0.85 -16.15 26.54
C THR A 240 -2.12 -15.65 27.23
N VAL A 241 -3.27 -16.23 26.88
CA VAL A 241 -4.57 -15.92 27.50
C VAL A 241 -5.35 -17.21 27.75
N SER A 242 -6.14 -17.24 28.83
CA SER A 242 -7.12 -18.32 29.02
C SER A 242 -8.35 -18.06 28.15
N ARG A 243 -8.91 -19.12 27.55
CA ARG A 243 -10.13 -18.99 26.72
C ARG A 243 -11.30 -18.39 27.49
N ASP A 244 -11.42 -18.75 28.78
CA ASP A 244 -12.49 -18.25 29.66
C ASP A 244 -12.33 -16.75 30.00
N SER A 245 -11.15 -16.18 29.78
CA SER A 245 -10.89 -14.75 30.00
C SER A 245 -11.32 -13.86 28.82
N ILE A 246 -11.65 -14.47 27.68
CA ILE A 246 -12.08 -13.78 26.47
C ILE A 246 -13.55 -13.42 26.60
N GLY A 247 -13.85 -12.12 26.65
CA GLY A 247 -15.19 -11.57 26.79
C GLY A 247 -15.64 -10.78 25.56
N ASN A 248 -16.94 -10.48 25.54
CA ASN A 248 -17.54 -9.60 24.54
C ASN A 248 -17.39 -8.12 24.95
N PRO A 249 -16.61 -7.30 24.22
CA PRO A 249 -16.36 -5.90 24.55
C PRO A 249 -17.55 -4.98 24.26
N THR A 250 -18.59 -5.48 23.58
CA THR A 250 -19.82 -4.70 23.33
C THR A 250 -20.81 -4.77 24.49
N ASN A 251 -20.62 -5.68 25.45
CA ASN A 251 -21.49 -5.80 26.60
C ASN A 251 -21.08 -4.79 27.67
N GLN A 252 -22.06 -4.08 28.22
CA GLN A 252 -21.83 -3.19 29.35
C GLN A 252 -21.43 -4.02 30.58
N SER A 253 -20.26 -3.71 31.15
CA SER A 253 -19.73 -4.36 32.34
C SER A 253 -18.64 -3.51 32.98
N THR A 254 -18.64 -3.44 34.31
CA THR A 254 -17.55 -2.82 35.09
C THR A 254 -16.35 -3.74 35.28
N SER A 255 -16.50 -5.04 34.98
CA SER A 255 -15.40 -6.00 35.03
C SER A 255 -14.45 -5.79 33.87
N GLU A 256 -13.15 -5.92 34.13
CA GLU A 256 -12.13 -5.95 33.10
C GLU A 256 -12.15 -7.32 32.39
N ILE A 257 -12.03 -7.30 31.07
CA ILE A 257 -12.01 -8.50 30.22
C ILE A 257 -10.85 -8.44 29.23
N VAL A 258 -10.49 -9.59 28.68
CA VAL A 258 -9.67 -9.68 27.47
C VAL A 258 -10.60 -9.81 26.27
N THR A 259 -10.28 -9.17 25.15
CA THR A 259 -11.00 -9.34 23.91
C THR A 259 -10.02 -9.41 22.74
N VAL A 260 -10.40 -10.14 21.69
CA VAL A 260 -9.65 -10.22 20.44
C VAL A 260 -10.56 -9.75 19.32
N GLY A 261 -10.04 -8.90 18.46
CA GLY A 261 -10.81 -8.36 17.36
C GLY A 261 -9.94 -7.66 16.34
N ARG A 262 -10.60 -7.16 15.30
CA ARG A 262 -9.99 -6.45 14.20
C ARG A 262 -10.17 -4.95 14.37
N ILE A 263 -9.09 -4.19 14.21
CA ILE A 263 -9.17 -2.73 14.11
C ILE A 263 -9.89 -2.35 12.82
N ALA A 264 -10.89 -1.49 12.95
CA ALA A 264 -11.59 -0.87 11.82
C ALA A 264 -11.84 0.63 12.11
N SER A 265 -12.44 1.30 11.12
CA SER A 265 -12.93 2.68 11.22
C SER A 265 -14.45 2.69 11.30
N ASP A 266 -15.03 3.55 12.13
CA ASP A 266 -16.46 3.90 12.09
C ASP A 266 -16.78 5.03 11.11
N SER A 267 -15.77 5.78 10.66
CA SER A 267 -15.89 6.76 9.59
C SER A 267 -15.77 6.08 8.22
N SER A 268 -16.67 6.45 7.30
CA SER A 268 -16.61 6.08 5.88
C SER A 268 -15.61 6.92 5.08
N GLU A 269 -15.12 8.03 5.65
CA GLU A 269 -14.21 8.96 4.98
C GLU A 269 -12.99 9.29 5.86
N GLY A 270 -11.87 9.59 5.20
CA GLY A 270 -10.63 10.00 5.84
C GLY A 270 -9.79 8.84 6.40
N ARG A 271 -8.61 9.20 6.92
CA ARG A 271 -7.65 8.27 7.51
C ARG A 271 -8.09 7.85 8.90
N LEU A 272 -7.79 6.61 9.27
CA LEU A 272 -7.95 6.10 10.64
C LEU A 272 -7.27 7.04 11.65
N ASN A 273 -8.04 7.47 12.65
CA ASN A 273 -7.58 8.37 13.70
C ASN A 273 -8.14 7.93 15.06
N GLN A 274 -7.68 8.55 16.14
CA GLN A 274 -8.03 8.10 17.49
C GLN A 274 -9.53 8.14 17.78
N SER A 275 -10.26 9.12 17.22
CA SER A 275 -11.71 9.23 17.40
C SER A 275 -12.50 8.21 16.59
N SER A 276 -11.95 7.71 15.48
CA SER A 276 -12.64 6.78 14.58
C SER A 276 -12.27 5.31 14.80
N LEU A 277 -11.45 5.02 15.82
CA LEU A 277 -11.02 3.66 16.14
C LEU A 277 -12.17 2.83 16.71
N VAL A 278 -12.49 1.73 16.03
CA VAL A 278 -13.39 0.70 16.54
C VAL A 278 -12.72 -0.66 16.53
N LEU A 279 -13.14 -1.52 17.46
CA LEU A 279 -12.81 -2.94 17.47
C LEU A 279 -14.01 -3.72 16.94
N GLU A 280 -13.80 -4.46 15.86
CA GLU A 280 -14.74 -5.43 15.34
C GLU A 280 -14.48 -6.81 15.92
N THR A 281 -15.51 -7.42 16.50
CA THR A 281 -15.45 -8.75 17.12
C THR A 281 -15.76 -9.85 16.11
N SER A 282 -15.40 -11.11 16.43
CA SER A 282 -15.88 -12.24 15.64
C SER A 282 -17.38 -12.48 15.87
N ARG A 283 -18.03 -13.21 14.95
CA ARG A 283 -19.42 -13.63 15.11
C ARG A 283 -19.60 -14.47 16.36
N ARG A 284 -18.62 -15.30 16.68
CA ARG A 284 -18.64 -16.21 17.84
C ARG A 284 -18.55 -15.46 19.16
N THR A 285 -17.67 -14.46 19.25
CA THR A 285 -17.37 -13.75 20.51
C THR A 285 -18.24 -12.53 20.75
N GLY A 286 -18.59 -11.77 19.70
CA GLY A 286 -19.33 -10.51 19.82
C GLY A 286 -20.32 -10.25 18.70
N ARG A 287 -20.79 -11.31 18.00
CA ARG A 287 -21.82 -11.25 16.94
C ARG A 287 -21.42 -10.39 15.74
N GLY A 288 -20.12 -10.16 15.52
CA GLY A 288 -19.65 -9.28 14.44
C GLY A 288 -19.88 -7.79 14.71
N LEU A 289 -20.22 -7.43 15.95
CA LEU A 289 -20.46 -6.04 16.33
C LEU A 289 -19.14 -5.28 16.47
N ARG A 290 -19.23 -3.97 16.29
CA ARG A 290 -18.14 -3.01 16.47
C ARG A 290 -18.37 -2.18 17.71
N VAL A 291 -17.30 -1.91 18.46
CA VAL A 291 -17.31 -1.03 19.63
C VAL A 291 -16.20 0.03 19.51
N PRO A 292 -16.49 1.32 19.74
CA PRO A 292 -15.47 2.36 19.81
C PRO A 292 -14.40 2.08 20.86
N LEU A 293 -13.15 2.43 20.53
CA LEU A 293 -12.01 2.25 21.42
C LEU A 293 -11.58 3.58 22.06
N ARG A 294 -11.38 3.57 23.37
CA ARG A 294 -10.66 4.65 24.08
C ARG A 294 -9.27 4.17 24.43
N THR A 295 -8.27 4.72 23.73
CA THR A 295 -6.85 4.37 23.86
C THR A 295 -6.05 5.32 24.76
N GLY A 296 -6.73 6.25 25.45
CA GLY A 296 -6.07 7.32 26.22
C GLY A 296 -5.15 6.83 27.35
N ASN A 297 -5.38 5.62 27.86
CA ASN A 297 -4.58 5.04 28.93
C ASN A 297 -3.36 4.25 28.41
N LEU A 298 -3.25 4.04 27.10
CA LEU A 298 -2.16 3.25 26.54
C LEU A 298 -0.87 4.07 26.42
N PRO A 299 0.28 3.53 26.88
CA PRO A 299 1.56 4.21 26.76
C PRO A 299 2.06 4.27 25.31
N GLU A 300 1.63 3.34 24.47
CA GLU A 300 1.89 3.32 23.03
C GLU A 300 0.92 2.40 22.29
N TYR A 301 0.67 2.70 21.02
CA TYR A 301 -0.03 1.81 20.11
C TYR A 301 0.28 2.19 18.66
N ALA A 302 0.20 1.20 17.77
CA ALA A 302 0.23 1.39 16.32
C ALA A 302 -0.82 0.47 15.71
N PHE A 303 -1.94 1.06 15.33
CA PHE A 303 -3.11 0.38 14.79
C PHE A 303 -3.32 0.77 13.33
N PHE A 304 -3.83 -0.13 12.51
CA PHE A 304 -4.22 0.15 11.13
C PHE A 304 -5.45 -0.73 10.80
N PRO A 305 -6.27 -0.36 9.81
CA PRO A 305 -7.45 -1.14 9.42
C PRO A 305 -7.05 -2.57 9.03
N GLY A 306 -7.71 -3.57 9.62
CA GLY A 306 -7.39 -4.97 9.37
C GLY A 306 -6.51 -5.63 10.42
N LYS A 307 -5.78 -4.84 11.22
CA LYS A 307 -4.92 -5.37 12.29
C LYS A 307 -5.74 -6.16 13.30
N ILE A 308 -5.41 -7.42 13.52
CA ILE A 308 -5.93 -8.20 14.63
C ILE A 308 -5.17 -7.81 15.89
N VAL A 309 -5.90 -7.55 16.98
CA VAL A 309 -5.34 -7.14 18.27
C VAL A 309 -6.01 -7.90 19.39
N ALA A 310 -5.25 -8.15 20.46
CA ALA A 310 -5.76 -8.62 21.73
C ALA A 310 -5.66 -7.49 22.76
N LEU A 311 -6.79 -7.09 23.32
CA LEU A 311 -6.89 -5.92 24.19
C LEU A 311 -7.44 -6.34 25.55
N ARG A 312 -6.91 -5.73 26.61
CA ARG A 312 -7.50 -5.77 27.94
C ARG A 312 -8.20 -4.45 28.23
N GLY A 313 -9.35 -4.49 28.89
CA GLY A 313 -10.08 -3.27 29.20
C GLY A 313 -11.50 -3.52 29.71
N THR A 314 -12.27 -2.44 29.76
CA THR A 314 -13.64 -2.43 30.30
C THR A 314 -14.58 -1.57 29.44
N ASN A 315 -15.84 -1.96 29.34
CA ASN A 315 -16.92 -1.17 28.75
C ASN A 315 -17.97 -0.86 29.83
N ALA A 316 -17.68 0.09 30.71
CA ALA A 316 -18.55 0.40 31.84
C ALA A 316 -19.85 1.14 31.42
N SER A 317 -19.82 1.94 30.35
CA SER A 317 -20.98 2.72 29.90
C SER A 317 -21.88 1.99 28.90
N GLY A 318 -21.34 1.00 28.18
CA GLY A 318 -21.98 0.36 27.04
C GLY A 318 -21.57 0.97 25.70
N ASP A 319 -21.07 2.20 25.69
CA ASP A 319 -20.83 2.98 24.46
C ASP A 319 -19.43 2.79 23.86
N TYR A 320 -18.42 2.50 24.70
CA TYR A 320 -17.03 2.39 24.27
C TYR A 320 -16.23 1.45 25.17
N PHE A 321 -15.24 0.79 24.59
CA PHE A 321 -14.29 -0.05 25.30
C PHE A 321 -13.04 0.75 25.65
N THR A 322 -12.81 0.96 26.95
CA THR A 322 -11.61 1.63 27.47
C THR A 322 -10.48 0.62 27.59
N VAL A 323 -9.45 0.81 26.78
CA VAL A 323 -8.30 -0.10 26.72
C VAL A 323 -7.32 0.23 27.84
N SER A 324 -7.01 -0.75 28.67
CA SER A 324 -5.99 -0.67 29.72
C SER A 324 -4.64 -1.20 29.27
N ASP A 325 -4.63 -2.26 28.44
CA ASP A 325 -3.40 -2.91 27.98
C ASP A 325 -3.57 -3.56 26.60
N ILE A 326 -2.48 -3.70 25.86
CA ILE A 326 -2.41 -4.46 24.61
C ILE A 326 -1.65 -5.75 24.88
N ILE A 327 -2.31 -6.89 24.72
CA ILE A 327 -1.70 -8.19 24.90
C ILE A 327 -0.86 -8.51 23.66
N PRO A 328 0.46 -8.77 23.79
CA PRO A 328 1.32 -9.10 22.67
C PRO A 328 0.84 -10.37 21.95
N LEU A 329 0.85 -10.34 20.62
CA LEU A 329 0.54 -11.52 19.83
C LEU A 329 1.76 -12.44 19.74
N PRO A 330 1.62 -13.76 19.94
CA PRO A 330 2.71 -14.69 19.73
C PRO A 330 3.23 -14.61 18.29
N VAL A 331 4.51 -14.30 18.13
CA VAL A 331 5.17 -14.32 16.82
C VAL A 331 5.33 -15.77 16.35
N GLN A 332 5.22 -16.03 15.04
CA GLN A 332 5.51 -17.36 14.50
C GLN A 332 6.94 -17.80 14.79
N VAL A 333 7.12 -19.11 14.93
CA VAL A 333 8.44 -19.72 15.13
C VAL A 333 9.38 -19.41 13.96
N GLU A 334 10.67 -19.42 14.25
CA GLU A 334 11.74 -19.28 13.26
C GLU A 334 11.86 -20.54 12.41
N ALA A 335 12.23 -20.34 11.14
CA ALA A 335 12.65 -21.45 10.31
C ALA A 335 13.94 -22.07 10.88
N ALA A 336 13.95 -23.39 10.92
CA ALA A 336 15.06 -24.16 11.47
C ALA A 336 15.36 -25.34 10.55
N SER A 337 16.62 -25.78 10.57
CA SER A 337 17.10 -26.92 9.81
C SER A 337 17.76 -27.93 10.73
N ARG A 338 17.86 -29.17 10.29
CA ARG A 338 18.58 -30.17 11.06
C ARG A 338 20.10 -29.97 10.90
N PRO A 339 20.92 -30.28 11.92
CA PRO A 339 22.37 -30.16 11.80
C PRO A 339 22.98 -30.89 10.59
N ASP A 340 22.48 -32.11 10.28
CA ASP A 340 22.92 -32.90 9.14
C ASP A 340 22.56 -32.29 7.78
N GLU A 341 21.43 -31.57 7.70
CA GLU A 341 21.05 -30.83 6.49
C GLU A 341 21.98 -29.63 6.26
N VAL A 342 22.35 -28.92 7.34
CA VAL A 342 23.29 -27.81 7.28
C VAL A 342 24.67 -28.28 6.83
N ASP A 343 25.19 -29.37 7.41
CA ASP A 343 26.50 -29.92 7.04
C ASP A 343 26.52 -30.40 5.58
N ALA A 344 25.45 -31.03 5.09
CA ALA A 344 25.32 -31.45 3.70
C ALA A 344 25.30 -30.25 2.74
N LEU A 345 24.64 -29.15 3.13
CA LEU A 345 24.61 -27.91 2.35
C LEU A 345 25.99 -27.25 2.32
N ASN A 346 26.66 -27.12 3.47
CA ASN A 346 28.00 -26.56 3.54
C ASN A 346 28.98 -27.38 2.68
N SER A 347 28.92 -28.71 2.77
CA SER A 347 29.75 -29.61 1.94
C SER A 347 29.53 -29.41 0.43
N ARG A 348 28.31 -29.05 0.01
CA ARG A 348 27.98 -28.73 -1.39
C ARG A 348 28.51 -27.36 -1.82
N LEU A 349 28.69 -26.44 -0.88
CA LEU A 349 29.21 -25.10 -1.12
C LEU A 349 30.74 -25.03 -1.02
N SER A 350 31.39 -26.01 -0.38
CA SER A 350 32.84 -26.16 -0.36
C SER A 350 33.37 -26.50 -1.76
N GLY A 351 34.51 -25.91 -2.11
CA GLY A 351 35.18 -26.17 -3.39
C GLY A 351 35.95 -27.49 -3.38
N PRO A 352 36.37 -28.01 -4.55
CA PRO A 352 37.18 -29.23 -4.62
C PRO A 352 38.58 -29.10 -3.99
N MET A 353 39.04 -27.88 -3.71
CA MET A 353 40.36 -27.58 -3.12
C MET A 353 40.28 -26.66 -1.89
N ASP A 354 39.08 -26.27 -1.45
CA ASP A 354 38.87 -25.39 -0.29
C ASP A 354 37.84 -26.04 0.62
N ASP A 355 38.26 -26.34 1.85
CA ASP A 355 37.41 -26.96 2.86
C ASP A 355 36.30 -25.98 3.33
N ASN A 356 36.48 -24.68 3.12
CA ASN A 356 35.51 -23.68 3.52
C ASN A 356 34.37 -23.55 2.52
N ALA A 357 33.14 -23.58 3.03
CA ALA A 357 31.94 -23.37 2.23
C ALA A 357 31.93 -21.94 1.66
N ALA A 358 31.72 -21.80 0.36
CA ALA A 358 31.74 -20.51 -0.29
C ALA A 358 30.45 -19.71 -0.03
N PRO A 359 30.52 -18.38 0.19
CA PRO A 359 29.34 -17.53 0.34
C PRO A 359 28.44 -17.52 -0.90
N LEU A 360 27.15 -17.30 -0.68
CA LEU A 360 26.14 -17.20 -1.73
C LEU A 360 25.81 -15.73 -2.02
N THR A 361 25.68 -15.37 -3.29
CA THR A 361 25.33 -14.02 -3.73
C THR A 361 23.96 -13.99 -4.38
N ILE A 362 23.06 -13.17 -3.85
CA ILE A 362 21.71 -12.96 -4.36
C ILE A 362 21.55 -11.49 -4.74
N ILE A 363 20.94 -11.21 -5.88
CA ILE A 363 20.43 -9.89 -6.23
C ILE A 363 18.92 -9.88 -6.07
N SER A 364 18.37 -8.83 -5.47
CA SER A 364 16.93 -8.58 -5.46
C SER A 364 16.63 -7.19 -6.02
N ALA A 365 15.68 -7.12 -6.94
CA ALA A 365 15.24 -5.89 -7.58
C ALA A 365 13.73 -5.89 -7.79
N ALA A 366 13.14 -4.70 -7.82
CA ALA A 366 11.71 -4.54 -8.06
C ALA A 366 11.43 -3.50 -9.15
N GLY A 367 10.37 -3.74 -9.91
CA GLY A 367 9.94 -2.84 -10.97
C GLY A 367 9.41 -1.50 -10.44
N PRO A 368 9.13 -0.54 -11.34
CA PRO A 368 9.33 -0.63 -12.80
C PRO A 368 10.79 -0.74 -13.23
N TYR A 369 11.05 -1.34 -14.39
CA TYR A 369 12.39 -1.56 -14.95
C TYR A 369 12.73 -0.62 -16.13
N THR A 370 11.94 0.44 -16.31
CA THR A 370 12.15 1.50 -17.29
C THR A 370 11.51 2.79 -16.78
N THR A 371 12.01 3.93 -17.22
CA THR A 371 11.48 5.26 -16.87
C THR A 371 10.28 5.59 -17.76
N ASP A 372 9.45 6.57 -17.39
CA ASP A 372 8.24 6.97 -18.13
C ASP A 372 8.51 7.48 -19.56
N SER A 373 9.79 7.73 -19.89
CA SER A 373 10.26 8.31 -21.15
C SER A 373 10.39 7.32 -22.30
N ASP A 374 10.65 6.05 -22.00
CA ASP A 374 11.06 5.06 -22.99
C ASP A 374 10.77 3.62 -22.54
N LEU A 375 10.99 2.68 -23.45
CA LEU A 375 10.86 1.25 -23.20
C LEU A 375 12.18 0.53 -23.50
N ASP A 376 13.33 1.14 -23.17
CA ASP A 376 14.63 0.53 -23.49
C ASP A 376 15.06 -0.53 -22.47
N PHE A 377 14.50 -0.47 -21.25
CA PHE A 377 14.80 -1.39 -20.15
C PHE A 377 16.30 -1.48 -19.84
N SER A 378 16.99 -0.35 -19.96
CA SER A 378 18.43 -0.22 -19.73
C SER A 378 18.83 -0.60 -18.29
N THR A 379 17.97 -0.30 -17.31
CA THR A 379 18.19 -0.70 -15.90
C THR A 379 18.20 -2.22 -15.73
N LEU A 380 17.33 -2.95 -16.43
CA LEU A 380 17.31 -4.42 -16.40
C LEU A 380 18.57 -5.01 -17.05
N SER A 381 18.96 -4.47 -18.22
CA SER A 381 20.21 -4.87 -18.88
C SER A 381 21.43 -4.71 -17.95
N THR A 382 21.60 -3.54 -17.35
CA THR A 382 22.72 -3.29 -16.42
C THR A 382 22.65 -4.16 -15.16
N LEU A 383 21.45 -4.46 -14.65
CA LEU A 383 21.29 -5.36 -13.51
C LEU A 383 21.81 -6.77 -13.84
N LEU A 384 21.44 -7.29 -15.01
CA LEU A 384 21.89 -8.61 -15.47
C LEU A 384 23.39 -8.64 -15.75
N GLU A 385 23.95 -7.58 -16.34
CA GLU A 385 25.40 -7.40 -16.50
C GLU A 385 26.13 -7.38 -15.15
N THR A 386 25.57 -6.68 -14.16
CA THR A 386 26.11 -6.63 -12.80
C THR A 386 26.06 -8.00 -12.14
N ALA A 387 24.93 -8.70 -12.27
CA ALA A 387 24.77 -10.06 -11.76
C ALA A 387 25.79 -11.03 -12.35
N GLN A 388 26.05 -10.91 -13.66
CA GLN A 388 27.09 -11.68 -14.34
C GLN A 388 28.49 -11.32 -13.81
N ALA A 389 28.79 -10.03 -13.66
CA ALA A 389 30.10 -9.55 -13.20
C ALA A 389 30.44 -9.99 -11.76
N ILE A 390 29.45 -10.13 -10.88
CA ILE A 390 29.64 -10.58 -9.50
C ILE A 390 29.39 -12.09 -9.31
N HIS A 391 29.13 -12.81 -10.40
CA HIS A 391 28.77 -14.24 -10.40
C HIS A 391 27.62 -14.56 -9.43
N ALA A 392 26.54 -13.79 -9.50
CA ALA A 392 25.37 -14.00 -8.65
C ALA A 392 24.81 -15.42 -8.81
N ASP A 393 24.47 -16.07 -7.69
CA ASP A 393 23.86 -17.40 -7.67
C ASP A 393 22.35 -17.35 -7.91
N ALA A 394 21.71 -16.25 -7.51
CA ALA A 394 20.31 -16.01 -7.76
C ALA A 394 19.98 -14.54 -8.00
N ILE A 395 18.95 -14.29 -8.81
CA ILE A 395 18.34 -12.99 -9.03
C ILE A 395 16.84 -13.13 -8.72
N ILE A 396 16.32 -12.31 -7.82
CA ILE A 396 14.91 -12.21 -7.47
C ILE A 396 14.37 -10.90 -8.04
N LEU A 397 13.52 -11.02 -9.05
CA LEU A 397 12.90 -9.90 -9.74
C LEU A 397 11.41 -9.82 -9.38
N LEU A 398 11.01 -8.73 -8.76
CA LEU A 398 9.60 -8.43 -8.47
C LEU A 398 9.05 -7.48 -9.53
N GLY A 399 7.81 -7.70 -9.97
CA GLY A 399 7.14 -6.83 -10.93
C GLY A 399 6.90 -5.39 -10.40
N PRO A 400 6.32 -4.51 -11.23
CA PRO A 400 5.90 -4.79 -12.60
C PRO A 400 7.08 -4.86 -13.57
N PHE A 401 7.06 -5.85 -14.46
CA PHE A 401 8.00 -6.00 -15.56
C PHE A 401 7.56 -5.17 -16.77
N LEU A 402 6.32 -5.36 -17.20
CA LEU A 402 5.68 -4.51 -18.21
C LEU A 402 4.54 -3.77 -17.52
N ASP A 403 4.81 -2.55 -17.11
CA ASP A 403 3.91 -1.80 -16.24
C ASP A 403 2.70 -1.24 -16.98
N ALA A 404 1.51 -1.69 -16.58
CA ALA A 404 0.22 -1.23 -17.10
C ALA A 404 -0.04 0.26 -16.81
N GLU A 405 0.66 0.83 -15.82
CA GLU A 405 0.57 2.24 -15.49
C GLU A 405 1.53 3.12 -16.31
N HIS A 406 2.44 2.51 -17.09
CA HIS A 406 3.44 3.23 -17.87
C HIS A 406 2.81 4.07 -18.99
N PRO A 407 3.19 5.36 -19.17
CA PRO A 407 2.57 6.25 -20.16
C PRO A 407 2.55 5.71 -21.59
N LEU A 408 3.66 5.16 -22.08
CA LEU A 408 3.72 4.60 -23.44
C LEU A 408 2.87 3.34 -23.57
N ILE A 409 2.76 2.52 -22.52
CA ILE A 409 1.93 1.31 -22.52
C ILE A 409 0.44 1.67 -22.56
N ARG A 410 0.04 2.66 -21.74
CA ARG A 410 -1.34 3.17 -21.69
C ARG A 410 -1.78 3.81 -23.00
N THR A 411 -0.90 4.56 -23.66
CA THR A 411 -1.22 5.23 -24.93
C THR A 411 -1.12 4.32 -26.15
N GLY A 412 -0.40 3.19 -26.04
CA GLY A 412 0.01 2.43 -27.22
C GLY A 412 1.06 3.15 -28.07
N SER A 413 1.71 4.21 -27.55
CA SER A 413 2.65 5.05 -28.31
C SER A 413 4.06 4.45 -28.32
N TYR A 414 4.21 3.29 -28.95
CA TYR A 414 5.49 2.62 -29.14
C TYR A 414 5.50 1.85 -30.47
N PRO A 415 6.69 1.61 -31.06
CA PRO A 415 6.79 0.78 -32.25
C PRO A 415 6.24 -0.63 -31.97
N PRO A 416 5.45 -1.22 -32.89
CA PRO A 416 4.92 -2.56 -32.69
C PRO A 416 6.06 -3.59 -32.59
N PRO A 417 6.07 -4.47 -31.56
CA PRO A 417 7.05 -5.53 -31.45
C PRO A 417 6.87 -6.56 -32.58
N PRO A 418 7.91 -7.34 -32.94
CA PRO A 418 7.75 -8.48 -33.84
C PRO A 418 6.73 -9.48 -33.28
N SER A 419 5.70 -9.80 -34.06
CA SER A 419 4.69 -10.77 -33.67
C SER A 419 5.28 -12.17 -33.52
N ALA A 420 4.80 -12.93 -32.53
CA ALA A 420 5.12 -14.34 -32.43
C ALA A 420 4.73 -15.11 -33.72
N PRO A 421 5.48 -16.17 -34.11
CA PRO A 421 5.15 -16.97 -35.28
C PRO A 421 3.69 -17.47 -35.25
N GLY A 422 2.92 -17.15 -36.28
CA GLY A 422 1.50 -17.53 -36.38
C GLY A 422 0.51 -16.53 -35.77
N SER A 423 0.95 -15.36 -35.28
CA SER A 423 0.07 -14.26 -34.88
C SER A 423 -0.07 -13.22 -35.99
N GLU A 424 -1.29 -12.73 -36.22
CA GLU A 424 -1.60 -11.69 -37.21
C GLU A 424 -1.34 -10.27 -36.70
N SER A 425 -1.19 -10.09 -35.38
CA SER A 425 -0.96 -8.78 -34.76
C SER A 425 -0.01 -8.85 -33.55
N PRO A 426 0.71 -7.75 -33.25
CA PRO A 426 1.56 -7.67 -32.07
C PRO A 426 0.75 -7.57 -30.78
N THR A 427 1.25 -8.21 -29.72
CA THR A 427 0.60 -8.26 -28.41
C THR A 427 1.50 -7.68 -27.31
N LEU A 428 0.93 -7.39 -26.13
CA LEU A 428 1.72 -7.04 -24.94
C LEU A 428 2.66 -8.19 -24.51
N ALA A 429 2.28 -9.45 -24.80
CA ALA A 429 3.17 -10.59 -24.59
C ALA A 429 4.39 -10.55 -25.53
N ASP A 430 4.24 -10.10 -26.78
CA ASP A 430 5.36 -9.92 -27.69
C ASP A 430 6.30 -8.79 -27.24
N LEU A 431 5.73 -7.70 -26.70
CA LEU A 431 6.51 -6.62 -26.10
C LEU A 431 7.30 -7.12 -24.87
N PHE A 432 6.67 -7.92 -24.00
CA PHE A 432 7.35 -8.57 -22.88
C PHE A 432 8.47 -9.50 -23.37
N ARG A 433 8.24 -10.30 -24.42
CA ARG A 433 9.28 -11.17 -25.00
C ARG A 433 10.48 -10.36 -25.46
N GLN A 434 10.24 -9.29 -26.22
CA GLN A 434 11.28 -8.42 -26.77
C GLN A 434 12.14 -7.81 -25.65
N HIS A 435 11.51 -7.21 -24.63
CA HIS A 435 12.23 -6.41 -23.65
C HIS A 435 12.68 -7.16 -22.41
N ILE A 436 11.95 -8.20 -21.98
CA ILE A 436 12.21 -8.92 -20.74
C ILE A 436 12.79 -10.30 -21.05
N SER A 437 12.05 -11.15 -21.76
CA SER A 437 12.43 -12.56 -21.93
C SER A 437 13.71 -12.74 -22.74
N THR A 438 13.93 -11.94 -23.79
CA THR A 438 15.17 -11.99 -24.59
C THR A 438 16.40 -11.69 -23.72
N LYS A 439 16.32 -10.68 -22.84
CA LYS A 439 17.43 -10.32 -21.94
C LYS A 439 17.69 -11.41 -20.89
N ILE A 440 16.63 -11.94 -20.27
CA ILE A 440 16.75 -13.05 -19.31
C ILE A 440 17.29 -14.33 -19.98
N ALA A 441 16.86 -14.62 -21.21
CA ALA A 441 17.35 -15.76 -21.98
C ALA A 441 18.85 -15.64 -22.31
N ALA A 442 19.30 -14.46 -22.73
CA ALA A 442 20.72 -14.20 -22.97
C ALA A 442 21.54 -14.37 -21.69
N PHE A 443 21.08 -13.78 -20.58
CA PHE A 443 21.74 -13.89 -19.28
C PHE A 443 21.83 -15.35 -18.79
N THR A 444 20.73 -16.10 -18.78
CA THR A 444 20.71 -17.48 -18.30
C THR A 444 21.44 -18.47 -19.21
N SER A 445 21.61 -18.14 -20.49
CA SER A 445 22.47 -18.90 -21.40
C SER A 445 23.95 -18.68 -21.08
N ALA A 446 24.35 -17.44 -20.73
CA ALA A 446 25.71 -17.11 -20.31
C ALA A 446 26.02 -17.58 -18.87
N ASN A 447 25.00 -17.68 -18.00
CA ASN A 447 25.13 -17.98 -16.59
C ASN A 447 24.23 -19.18 -16.19
N PRO A 448 24.52 -20.41 -16.67
CA PRO A 448 23.62 -21.57 -16.50
C PRO A 448 23.50 -22.08 -15.05
N ALA A 449 24.39 -21.64 -14.16
CA ALA A 449 24.34 -21.93 -12.73
C ALA A 449 23.45 -20.96 -11.95
N CYS A 450 23.20 -19.75 -12.46
CA CYS A 450 22.42 -18.72 -11.79
C CYS A 450 20.91 -19.01 -11.91
N HIS A 451 20.17 -18.81 -10.82
CA HIS A 451 18.71 -18.88 -10.79
C HIS A 451 18.06 -17.50 -10.97
N VAL A 452 16.98 -17.41 -11.75
CA VAL A 452 16.17 -16.19 -11.86
C VAL A 452 14.76 -16.47 -11.38
N VAL A 453 14.30 -15.77 -10.34
CA VAL A 453 12.94 -15.87 -9.81
C VAL A 453 12.16 -14.62 -10.22
N LEU A 454 10.98 -14.81 -10.81
CA LEU A 454 10.06 -13.74 -11.20
C LEU A 454 8.80 -13.80 -10.35
N VAL A 455 8.58 -12.75 -9.56
CA VAL A 455 7.35 -12.53 -8.78
C VAL A 455 6.50 -11.51 -9.54
N PRO A 456 5.25 -11.84 -9.93
CA PRO A 456 4.41 -10.91 -10.68
C PRO A 456 3.98 -9.73 -9.81
N SER A 457 3.40 -8.74 -10.48
CA SER A 457 2.67 -7.63 -9.88
C SER A 457 1.29 -7.50 -10.51
N LEU A 458 0.33 -6.95 -9.77
CA LEU A 458 -0.96 -6.54 -10.33
C LEU A 458 -0.83 -5.47 -11.42
N ARG A 459 0.30 -4.76 -11.44
CA ARG A 459 0.65 -3.81 -12.48
C ARG A 459 1.25 -4.45 -13.73
N ASP A 460 1.49 -5.76 -13.77
CA ASP A 460 1.96 -6.42 -15.00
C ASP A 460 0.85 -6.46 -16.05
N ALA A 461 1.03 -5.72 -17.13
CA ALA A 461 0.07 -5.61 -18.25
C ALA A 461 -0.18 -6.94 -18.97
N VAL A 462 0.72 -7.92 -18.80
CA VAL A 462 0.61 -9.27 -19.37
C VAL A 462 -0.09 -10.26 -18.45
N SER A 463 -0.35 -9.89 -17.19
CA SER A 463 -1.03 -10.77 -16.23
C SER A 463 -2.52 -10.80 -16.53
N ARG A 464 -3.10 -12.01 -16.57
CA ARG A 464 -4.56 -12.20 -16.67
C ARG A 464 -5.23 -12.33 -15.31
N HIS A 465 -4.44 -12.44 -14.24
CA HIS A 465 -4.94 -12.58 -12.88
C HIS A 465 -4.94 -11.21 -12.21
N ALA A 466 -6.10 -10.56 -12.19
CA ALA A 466 -6.26 -9.15 -11.85
C ALA A 466 -6.57 -8.89 -10.35
N ALA A 467 -6.24 -9.82 -9.45
CA ALA A 467 -6.47 -9.68 -8.03
C ALA A 467 -5.32 -10.25 -7.19
N TRP A 468 -5.12 -9.72 -5.99
CA TRP A 468 -4.22 -10.32 -5.01
C TRP A 468 -5.01 -11.26 -4.10
N PRO A 469 -4.50 -12.47 -3.76
CA PRO A 469 -3.24 -13.09 -4.22
C PRO A 469 -3.23 -13.52 -5.70
N GLN A 470 -2.09 -13.36 -6.38
CA GLN A 470 -1.99 -13.46 -7.84
C GLN A 470 -1.24 -14.72 -8.32
N ASP A 471 -1.78 -15.42 -9.33
CA ASP A 471 -1.10 -16.56 -9.97
C ASP A 471 0.17 -16.12 -10.74
N ARG A 472 1.05 -17.09 -10.99
CA ARG A 472 2.32 -16.92 -11.71
C ARG A 472 2.13 -16.46 -13.15
N LEU A 473 3.15 -15.77 -13.67
CA LEU A 473 3.22 -15.41 -15.09
C LEU A 473 3.29 -16.66 -15.99
N PRO A 474 2.59 -16.68 -17.15
CA PRO A 474 2.55 -17.83 -18.05
C PRO A 474 3.86 -17.96 -18.86
N LYS A 475 4.85 -18.67 -18.31
CA LYS A 475 6.22 -18.78 -18.88
C LYS A 475 6.28 -19.06 -20.39
N LYS A 476 5.53 -20.07 -20.86
CA LYS A 476 5.54 -20.47 -22.29
C LYS A 476 5.02 -19.34 -23.18
N GLU A 477 3.94 -18.69 -22.74
CA GLU A 477 3.33 -17.57 -23.45
C GLU A 477 4.20 -16.32 -23.41
N LEU A 478 4.98 -16.12 -22.35
CA LEU A 478 5.90 -14.98 -22.28
C LEU A 478 7.28 -15.27 -22.86
N GLY A 479 7.55 -16.49 -23.34
CA GLY A 479 8.85 -16.87 -23.89
C GLY A 479 9.97 -16.92 -22.87
N LEU A 480 9.63 -17.09 -21.58
CA LEU A 480 10.62 -17.23 -20.52
C LEU A 480 11.32 -18.60 -20.61
N PRO A 481 12.64 -18.66 -20.40
CA PRO A 481 13.40 -19.92 -20.43
C PRO A 481 12.83 -21.01 -19.53
N ALA A 482 12.88 -22.27 -19.99
CA ALA A 482 12.38 -23.40 -19.22
C ALA A 482 13.26 -23.73 -18.01
N LYS A 483 14.59 -23.65 -18.19
CA LYS A 483 15.60 -23.96 -17.17
C LYS A 483 15.99 -22.68 -16.42
N ARG A 484 16.30 -22.82 -15.13
CA ARG A 484 16.81 -21.77 -14.22
C ARG A 484 15.95 -20.52 -13.99
N VAL A 485 14.91 -20.32 -14.79
CA VAL A 485 13.94 -19.25 -14.61
C VAL A 485 12.69 -19.80 -13.93
N HIS A 486 12.26 -19.19 -12.84
CA HIS A 486 11.15 -19.61 -12.00
C HIS A 486 10.10 -18.49 -11.95
N ALA A 487 8.98 -18.65 -12.65
CA ALA A 487 7.83 -17.76 -12.45
C ALA A 487 7.01 -18.30 -11.27
N VAL A 488 6.89 -17.50 -10.21
CA VAL A 488 6.22 -17.88 -8.96
C VAL A 488 4.95 -17.03 -8.76
N THR A 489 4.16 -17.36 -7.73
CA THR A 489 2.96 -16.61 -7.35
C THR A 489 3.30 -15.30 -6.63
N HIS A 490 2.31 -14.44 -6.42
CA HIS A 490 2.44 -13.22 -5.61
C HIS A 490 1.33 -13.20 -4.53
N PRO A 491 1.68 -13.29 -3.23
CA PRO A 491 3.04 -13.43 -2.68
C PRO A 491 3.57 -14.86 -2.83
N MET A 492 4.82 -15.07 -2.40
CA MET A 492 5.47 -16.37 -2.43
C MET A 492 6.44 -16.54 -1.25
N THR A 493 6.48 -17.75 -0.69
CA THR A 493 7.57 -18.21 0.18
C THR A 493 8.36 -19.32 -0.49
N LEU A 494 9.66 -19.10 -0.68
CA LEU A 494 10.60 -20.10 -1.20
C LEU A 494 11.54 -20.57 -0.09
N SER A 495 11.83 -21.86 -0.05
CA SER A 495 13.06 -22.38 0.54
C SER A 495 14.18 -22.13 -0.47
N MET A 496 15.22 -21.42 -0.08
CA MET A 496 16.46 -21.29 -0.85
C MET A 496 17.56 -21.92 0.00
N ASN A 497 17.93 -23.16 -0.33
CA ASN A 497 18.67 -24.04 0.58
C ASN A 497 17.93 -24.18 1.93
N GLU A 498 18.59 -23.89 3.05
CA GLU A 498 18.09 -24.02 4.42
C GLU A 498 17.08 -22.93 4.82
N PHE A 499 17.12 -21.75 4.17
CA PHE A 499 16.40 -20.58 4.64
C PHE A 499 15.15 -20.22 3.83
N LEU A 500 14.21 -19.56 4.48
CA LEU A 500 12.94 -19.12 3.90
C LEU A 500 13.01 -17.66 3.42
N VAL A 501 12.65 -17.45 2.17
CA VAL A 501 12.53 -16.13 1.54
C VAL A 501 11.07 -15.84 1.22
N GLY A 502 10.50 -14.88 1.93
CA GLY A 502 9.17 -14.34 1.67
C GLY A 502 9.26 -13.15 0.70
N MET A 503 8.40 -13.13 -0.32
CA MET A 503 8.39 -12.09 -1.36
C MET A 503 6.97 -11.62 -1.64
N ASN A 504 6.79 -10.31 -1.70
CA ASN A 504 5.50 -9.68 -2.03
C ASN A 504 5.74 -8.37 -2.78
N SER A 505 5.16 -8.20 -3.96
CA SER A 505 5.34 -7.01 -4.81
C SER A 505 4.30 -5.90 -4.57
N LEU A 506 3.32 -6.14 -3.70
CA LEU A 506 2.30 -5.15 -3.32
C LEU A 506 2.88 -4.24 -2.23
N ASP A 507 2.79 -2.92 -2.35
CA ASP A 507 3.40 -1.97 -1.41
C ASP A 507 2.66 -1.86 -0.06
N VAL A 508 2.76 -2.92 0.73
CA VAL A 508 2.07 -3.05 2.02
C VAL A 508 2.65 -2.11 3.08
N PHE A 509 3.95 -1.80 3.01
CA PHE A 509 4.56 -0.86 3.94
C PHE A 509 4.03 0.56 3.75
N ASP A 510 3.82 1.01 2.51
CA ASP A 510 3.23 2.32 2.26
C ASP A 510 1.74 2.35 2.62
N MET A 511 0.99 1.27 2.35
CA MET A 511 -0.40 1.16 2.80
C MET A 511 -0.52 1.29 4.32
N ILE A 512 0.31 0.56 5.09
CA ILE A 512 0.36 0.70 6.55
C ILE A 512 0.74 2.12 6.96
N ARG A 513 1.78 2.71 6.35
CA ARG A 513 2.20 4.10 6.64
C ARG A 513 1.06 5.10 6.45
N ARG A 514 0.25 4.93 5.41
CA ARG A 514 -0.87 5.83 5.08
C ARG A 514 -2.05 5.68 6.00
N GLU A 515 -2.31 4.48 6.49
CA GLU A 515 -3.52 4.17 7.25
C GLU A 515 -3.29 4.00 8.76
N GLU A 516 -2.04 3.97 9.24
CA GLU A 516 -1.79 3.73 10.67
C GLU A 516 -2.26 4.91 11.56
N CYS A 517 -2.89 4.60 12.69
CA CYS A 517 -3.11 5.47 13.83
C CYS A 517 -2.10 5.11 14.91
N VAL A 518 -1.16 6.02 15.20
CA VAL A 518 -0.05 5.79 16.13
C VAL A 518 -0.14 6.73 17.33
N GLY A 519 -0.04 6.16 18.53
CA GLY A 519 -0.11 6.87 19.80
C GLY A 519 1.10 6.62 20.71
N GLY A 520 1.31 7.55 21.65
CA GLY A 520 2.34 7.41 22.69
C GLY A 520 3.77 7.24 22.17
N ARG A 521 4.56 6.39 22.82
CA ARG A 521 5.99 6.17 22.50
C ARG A 521 6.22 5.60 21.09
N ALA A 522 5.26 4.84 20.55
CA ALA A 522 5.34 4.27 19.20
C ALA A 522 5.52 5.33 18.10
N LYS A 523 5.16 6.61 18.36
CA LYS A 523 5.42 7.72 17.43
C LYS A 523 6.91 7.96 17.17
N ALA A 524 7.79 7.60 18.12
CA ALA A 524 9.23 7.75 17.99
C ALA A 524 9.89 6.59 17.21
N THR A 525 9.24 5.44 17.12
CA THR A 525 9.72 4.31 16.32
C THR A 525 9.70 4.65 14.83
N ASN A 526 10.62 4.11 14.03
CA ASN A 526 10.59 4.35 12.59
C ASN A 526 9.50 3.52 11.90
N ILE A 527 8.85 4.05 10.86
CA ILE A 527 7.89 3.28 10.04
C ILE A 527 8.54 2.06 9.38
N MET A 528 9.83 2.15 9.03
CA MET A 528 10.64 1.04 8.49
C MET A 528 10.91 -0.07 9.53
N GLU A 529 10.45 0.09 10.77
CA GLU A 529 10.46 -0.93 11.81
C GLU A 529 9.02 -1.34 12.19
N ARG A 530 8.11 -0.36 12.35
CA ARG A 530 6.70 -0.64 12.66
C ARG A 530 5.97 -1.43 11.58
N ALA A 531 6.12 -1.06 10.31
CA ALA A 531 5.38 -1.72 9.23
C ALA A 531 5.85 -3.17 9.01
N PRO A 532 7.16 -3.49 8.97
CA PRO A 532 7.60 -4.88 8.93
C PRO A 532 7.18 -5.69 10.15
N ARG A 533 7.30 -5.11 11.37
CA ARG A 533 6.82 -5.78 12.59
C ARG A 533 5.34 -6.14 12.48
N ALA A 534 4.51 -5.23 11.99
CA ALA A 534 3.10 -5.49 11.75
C ALA A 534 2.85 -6.65 10.77
N VAL A 535 3.57 -6.72 9.66
CA VAL A 535 3.46 -7.83 8.69
C VAL A 535 3.82 -9.17 9.37
N ILE A 536 4.90 -9.19 10.17
CA ILE A 536 5.39 -10.39 10.87
C ILE A 536 4.42 -10.84 11.98
N GLU A 537 4.01 -9.93 12.86
CA GLU A 537 3.05 -10.20 13.94
C GLU A 537 1.71 -10.70 13.41
N GLN A 538 1.28 -10.18 12.25
CA GLN A 538 0.02 -10.56 11.62
C GLN A 538 0.13 -11.81 10.74
N ARG A 539 1.31 -12.43 10.62
CA ARG A 539 1.50 -13.72 9.93
C ARG A 539 1.04 -13.73 8.47
N THR A 540 1.02 -12.57 7.81
CA THR A 540 0.54 -12.41 6.44
C THR A 540 1.28 -11.33 5.69
N PHE A 541 1.47 -11.53 4.39
CA PHE A 541 2.08 -10.54 3.51
C PHE A 541 1.24 -9.26 3.36
N CYS A 542 -0.08 -9.30 3.57
CA CYS A 542 -0.96 -8.13 3.44
C CYS A 542 -2.02 -8.08 4.56
N PRO A 543 -1.69 -7.54 5.74
CA PRO A 543 -2.61 -7.49 6.89
C PRO A 543 -3.64 -6.36 6.81
N ILE A 544 -3.50 -5.43 5.87
CA ILE A 544 -4.35 -4.26 5.77
C ILE A 544 -5.68 -4.58 5.07
N VAL A 545 -6.80 -4.33 5.75
CA VAL A 545 -8.15 -4.59 5.23
C VAL A 545 -9.12 -3.53 5.77
N PRO A 546 -9.80 -2.75 4.91
CA PRO A 546 -9.62 -2.68 3.46
C PRO A 546 -8.25 -2.11 3.08
N PRO A 547 -7.71 -2.43 1.89
CA PRO A 547 -6.49 -1.80 1.39
C PRO A 547 -6.69 -0.31 1.13
N THR A 548 -5.59 0.46 1.06
CA THR A 548 -5.64 1.89 0.74
C THR A 548 -6.41 2.13 -0.56
N ALA A 549 -7.34 3.08 -0.52
CA ALA A 549 -8.15 3.45 -1.67
C ALA A 549 -7.29 3.99 -2.82
N ARG A 550 -7.68 3.71 -4.07
CA ARG A 550 -6.88 4.05 -5.27
C ARG A 550 -6.64 5.56 -5.42
N GLU A 551 -7.57 6.36 -4.93
CA GLU A 551 -7.53 7.83 -4.95
C GLU A 551 -6.48 8.38 -3.97
N ASN A 552 -6.18 7.62 -2.92
CA ASN A 552 -5.21 7.96 -1.88
C ASN A 552 -3.81 7.40 -2.17
N MET A 553 -3.65 6.63 -3.23
CA MET A 553 -2.35 6.13 -3.69
C MET A 553 -1.56 7.22 -4.42
N THR A 554 -0.27 6.96 -4.62
CA THR A 554 0.57 7.85 -5.44
C THR A 554 -0.02 7.93 -6.84
N ALA A 555 -0.21 9.16 -7.35
CA ALA A 555 -0.75 9.38 -8.68
C ALA A 555 0.05 8.60 -9.75
N VAL A 556 -0.54 8.38 -10.91
CA VAL A 556 0.13 7.84 -12.11
C VAL A 556 0.61 9.01 -12.98
N GLY A 557 1.57 8.78 -13.89
CA GLY A 557 2.00 9.80 -14.86
C GLY A 557 0.81 10.29 -15.68
N GLU A 558 0.69 11.61 -15.86
CA GLU A 558 -0.36 12.20 -16.70
C GLU A 558 -0.12 11.84 -18.17
N VAL A 559 -1.20 11.46 -18.83
CA VAL A 559 -1.20 11.07 -20.24
C VAL A 559 -2.32 11.83 -20.93
N LYS A 560 -2.01 12.46 -22.07
CA LYS A 560 -3.05 12.93 -22.98
C LYS A 560 -3.61 11.71 -23.70
N GLU A 561 -4.71 11.18 -23.17
CA GLU A 561 -5.37 10.04 -23.77
C GLU A 561 -6.10 10.52 -25.04
N ASN A 562 -5.70 10.00 -26.20
CA ASN A 562 -6.29 10.34 -27.49
C ASN A 562 -7.63 9.61 -27.64
N TYR A 563 -8.68 10.13 -27.02
CA TYR A 563 -10.02 9.61 -27.19
C TYR A 563 -10.64 10.11 -28.50
N THR A 564 -11.06 9.19 -29.36
CA THR A 564 -11.90 9.50 -30.51
C THR A 564 -13.37 9.45 -30.08
N GLY A 565 -13.95 10.57 -29.64
CA GLY A 565 -15.38 10.72 -29.31
C GLY A 565 -15.65 11.62 -28.10
N ASP A 566 -16.90 12.05 -27.93
CA ASP A 566 -17.38 12.91 -26.82
C ASP A 566 -17.54 12.15 -25.47
N GLU A 567 -16.92 10.98 -25.31
CA GLU A 567 -16.99 10.21 -24.07
C GLU A 567 -16.10 10.83 -22.99
N VAL A 568 -16.71 11.52 -22.03
CA VAL A 568 -16.05 11.91 -20.78
C VAL A 568 -15.73 10.64 -20.00
N ARG A 569 -14.47 10.19 -20.04
CA ARG A 569 -14.00 9.07 -19.22
C ARG A 569 -13.32 9.58 -17.95
N GLU A 570 -13.51 8.84 -16.86
CA GLU A 570 -12.85 9.13 -15.58
C GLU A 570 -11.32 9.12 -15.73
N GLN A 571 -10.65 10.01 -15.00
CA GLN A 571 -9.19 10.05 -14.94
C GLN A 571 -8.63 8.69 -14.52
N PHE A 572 -7.61 8.20 -15.25
CA PHE A 572 -6.96 6.92 -14.93
C PHE A 572 -6.42 6.92 -13.50
N ARG A 573 -6.95 6.02 -12.67
CA ARG A 573 -6.50 5.81 -11.28
C ARG A 573 -5.43 4.72 -11.23
N PRO A 574 -4.48 4.77 -10.28
CA PRO A 574 -3.55 3.66 -10.02
C PRO A 574 -4.29 2.33 -9.91
N VAL A 575 -3.71 1.21 -10.35
CA VAL A 575 -4.37 -0.12 -10.35
C VAL A 575 -4.88 -0.51 -8.97
N GLY A 576 -4.14 -0.18 -7.91
CA GLY A 576 -4.50 -0.49 -6.54
C GLY A 576 -4.11 -1.91 -6.10
N ALA A 577 -4.51 -2.28 -4.89
CA ALA A 577 -4.19 -3.58 -4.30
C ALA A 577 -5.07 -4.74 -4.80
N MET A 578 -6.25 -4.43 -5.37
CA MET A 578 -7.20 -5.39 -5.96
C MET A 578 -7.39 -6.66 -5.11
N LEU A 579 -7.65 -6.49 -3.82
CA LEU A 579 -7.71 -7.58 -2.85
C LEU A 579 -8.91 -8.49 -3.09
N ASP A 580 -8.68 -9.77 -3.39
CA ASP A 580 -9.71 -10.80 -3.35
C ASP A 580 -9.81 -11.39 -1.95
N THR A 581 -10.78 -10.90 -1.19
CA THR A 581 -10.94 -11.21 0.23
C THR A 581 -11.20 -12.70 0.46
N SER A 582 -11.82 -13.40 -0.48
CA SER A 582 -12.08 -14.85 -0.36
C SER A 582 -10.79 -15.68 -0.39
N TYR A 583 -9.67 -15.13 -0.87
CA TYR A 583 -8.43 -15.86 -1.08
C TYR A 583 -7.23 -15.31 -0.28
N VAL A 584 -7.42 -14.33 0.61
CA VAL A 584 -6.32 -13.69 1.36
C VAL A 584 -5.51 -14.64 2.24
N LYS A 585 -6.08 -15.78 2.64
CA LYS A 585 -5.36 -16.86 3.34
C LYS A 585 -4.19 -17.41 2.52
N LEU A 586 -4.24 -17.35 1.19
CA LEU A 586 -3.10 -17.74 0.33
C LEU A 586 -1.89 -16.80 0.50
N GLY A 587 -2.10 -15.60 1.05
CA GLY A 587 -1.05 -14.65 1.39
C GLY A 587 -0.52 -14.75 2.82
N GLU A 588 -0.82 -15.83 3.55
CA GLU A 588 -0.27 -16.08 4.89
C GLU A 588 1.10 -16.74 4.84
N PHE A 589 1.86 -16.58 5.92
CA PHE A 589 3.16 -17.24 6.07
C PHE A 589 2.99 -18.74 6.31
N SER A 590 3.71 -19.55 5.54
CA SER A 590 3.60 -21.01 5.57
C SER A 590 4.43 -21.59 6.73
N GLY A 591 3.76 -21.88 7.86
CA GLY A 591 4.31 -22.64 9.00
C GLY A 591 5.28 -21.89 9.92
N ALA A 592 6.16 -21.05 9.37
CA ALA A 592 7.15 -20.26 10.09
C ALA A 592 7.24 -18.84 9.50
N LYS A 593 7.75 -17.88 10.27
CA LYS A 593 8.10 -16.56 9.71
C LYS A 593 9.28 -16.72 8.74
N PRO A 594 9.36 -15.93 7.66
CA PRO A 594 10.49 -16.00 6.74
C PRO A 594 11.79 -15.58 7.44
N ASP A 595 12.93 -16.16 7.04
CA ASP A 595 14.25 -15.69 7.48
C ASP A 595 14.59 -14.34 6.82
N MET A 596 14.13 -14.16 5.58
CA MET A 596 14.29 -12.93 4.80
C MET A 596 12.97 -12.52 4.15
N LEU A 597 12.55 -11.27 4.35
CA LEU A 597 11.33 -10.69 3.77
C LEU A 597 11.70 -9.60 2.76
N ILE A 598 11.48 -9.88 1.48
CA ILE A 598 11.69 -8.93 0.38
C ILE A 598 10.36 -8.26 0.05
N GLN A 599 10.26 -6.97 0.37
CA GLN A 599 9.04 -6.19 0.32
C GLN A 599 9.34 -4.80 -0.28
N PRO A 600 9.28 -4.65 -1.61
CA PRO A 600 9.46 -3.38 -2.27
C PRO A 600 8.42 -2.36 -1.80
N SER A 601 8.84 -1.11 -1.70
CA SER A 601 8.01 -0.01 -1.26
C SER A 601 8.50 1.34 -1.77
N VAL A 602 7.60 2.31 -1.92
CA VAL A 602 7.93 3.72 -2.19
C VAL A 602 8.64 4.41 -1.02
N LEU A 603 8.67 3.78 0.16
CA LEU A 603 9.55 4.22 1.24
C LEU A 603 11.01 4.24 0.77
N PRO A 604 11.88 5.06 1.39
CA PRO A 604 13.31 5.01 1.12
C PRO A 604 13.82 3.55 1.19
N PRO A 605 14.64 3.09 0.25
CA PRO A 605 15.23 1.76 0.28
C PRO A 605 15.93 1.47 1.61
N PHE A 606 15.80 0.25 2.15
CA PHE A 606 16.40 -0.12 3.43
C PHE A 606 16.61 -1.63 3.57
N ALA A 607 17.54 -2.00 4.46
CA ALA A 607 17.66 -3.34 5.00
C ALA A 607 17.74 -3.26 6.54
N ARG A 608 16.89 -4.02 7.24
CA ARG A 608 16.78 -4.00 8.72
C ARG A 608 16.42 -5.39 9.25
N VAL A 609 16.87 -5.68 10.47
CA VAL A 609 16.43 -6.87 11.20
C VAL A 609 15.26 -6.47 12.09
N VAL A 610 14.13 -7.16 11.94
CA VAL A 610 12.91 -6.93 12.72
C VAL A 610 12.36 -8.29 13.13
N GLU A 611 12.18 -8.53 14.42
CA GLU A 611 11.74 -9.83 14.97
C GLU A 611 12.56 -11.02 14.41
N ASN A 612 13.89 -10.89 14.35
CA ASN A 612 14.84 -11.87 13.77
C ASN A 612 14.61 -12.18 12.27
N VAL A 613 13.86 -11.35 11.56
CA VAL A 613 13.68 -11.43 10.10
C VAL A 613 14.54 -10.36 9.43
N LEU A 614 15.31 -10.73 8.42
CA LEU A 614 16.01 -9.78 7.56
C LEU A 614 15.03 -9.17 6.55
N VAL A 615 14.57 -7.96 6.82
CA VAL A 615 13.61 -7.23 5.98
C VAL A 615 14.35 -6.34 4.99
N ILE A 616 14.01 -6.45 3.71
CA ILE A 616 14.66 -5.75 2.61
C ILE A 616 13.61 -5.06 1.74
N ASN A 617 13.69 -3.72 1.69
CA ASN A 617 13.09 -2.91 0.63
C ASN A 617 14.20 -2.54 -0.36
N PRO A 618 14.31 -3.19 -1.53
CA PRO A 618 15.34 -2.88 -2.52
C PRO A 618 15.12 -1.51 -3.20
N GLY A 619 13.93 -0.91 -3.05
CA GLY A 619 13.47 0.20 -3.89
C GLY A 619 13.03 -0.27 -5.28
N SER A 620 12.58 0.69 -6.09
CA SER A 620 12.28 0.47 -7.51
C SER A 620 13.53 0.70 -8.37
N MET A 621 13.70 -0.12 -9.42
CA MET A 621 14.80 0.00 -10.38
C MET A 621 14.74 1.28 -11.20
N ALA A 622 13.54 1.70 -11.56
CA ALA A 622 13.25 2.96 -12.20
C ALA A 622 12.15 3.72 -11.46
N LYS A 623 12.27 5.04 -11.45
CA LYS A 623 11.24 6.01 -11.08
C LYS A 623 10.80 6.73 -12.36
N ARG A 624 9.78 7.57 -12.29
CA ARG A 624 9.24 8.27 -13.47
C ARG A 624 10.30 8.93 -14.36
N LYS A 625 11.25 9.66 -13.76
CA LYS A 625 12.29 10.42 -14.48
C LYS A 625 13.72 10.15 -13.96
N ALA A 626 13.89 9.12 -13.14
CA ALA A 626 15.16 8.84 -12.48
C ALA A 626 15.36 7.34 -12.32
N TYR A 627 16.60 6.95 -12.08
CA TYR A 627 16.97 5.56 -11.82
C TYR A 627 17.10 5.33 -10.32
N GLY A 628 16.77 4.11 -9.88
CA GLY A 628 16.68 3.78 -8.47
C GLY A 628 17.76 2.79 -8.03
N THR A 629 17.34 1.75 -7.34
CA THR A 629 18.24 0.88 -6.57
C THR A 629 17.84 -0.59 -6.69
N TYR A 630 18.77 -1.46 -6.31
CA TYR A 630 18.54 -2.88 -6.05
C TYR A 630 19.26 -3.28 -4.76
N ALA A 631 18.96 -4.47 -4.25
CA ALA A 631 19.67 -5.05 -3.11
C ALA A 631 20.66 -6.13 -3.59
N ARG A 632 21.91 -6.05 -3.15
CA ARG A 632 22.90 -7.12 -3.22
C ARG A 632 23.01 -7.78 -1.85
N ILE A 633 22.82 -9.09 -1.80
CA ILE A 633 22.76 -9.88 -0.58
C ILE A 633 23.85 -10.95 -0.64
N THR A 634 24.71 -10.99 0.36
CA THR A 634 25.76 -12.00 0.51
C THR A 634 25.46 -12.81 1.75
N VAL A 635 25.24 -14.11 1.61
CA VAL A 635 24.90 -15.03 2.70
C VAL A 635 26.10 -15.93 2.96
N MET A 636 26.68 -15.82 4.15
CA MET A 636 27.73 -16.73 4.61
C MET A 636 27.13 -18.10 4.94
N PRO A 637 27.89 -19.19 4.81
CA PRO A 637 27.45 -20.52 5.25
C PRO A 637 27.03 -20.54 6.72
N ARG A 638 26.18 -21.49 7.11
CA ARG A 638 25.76 -21.64 8.52
C ARG A 638 26.79 -22.49 9.26
N GLU A 639 27.56 -21.87 10.13
CA GLU A 639 28.50 -22.58 11.03
C GLU A 639 27.77 -23.03 12.30
N LEU A 640 27.81 -24.32 12.61
CA LEU A 640 27.17 -24.88 13.81
C LEU A 640 28.16 -24.93 14.98
N THR A 641 27.70 -24.53 16.16
CA THR A 641 28.46 -24.71 17.42
C THR A 641 28.40 -26.17 17.89
N GLU A 642 29.36 -26.60 18.73
CA GLU A 642 29.35 -27.96 19.30
C GLU A 642 28.05 -28.26 20.07
N GLU A 643 27.52 -27.28 20.82
CA GLU A 643 26.24 -27.42 21.53
C GLU A 643 25.07 -27.65 20.57
N GLU A 644 25.02 -26.90 19.47
CA GLU A 644 24.01 -27.07 18.42
C GLU A 644 24.13 -28.43 17.70
N ARG A 645 25.32 -29.02 17.65
CA ARG A 645 25.56 -30.34 17.06
C ARG A 645 25.15 -31.48 17.98
N GLU A 646 25.46 -31.37 19.27
CA GLU A 646 25.23 -32.45 20.24
C GLU A 646 23.80 -32.48 20.79
N ASN A 647 23.18 -31.32 20.99
CA ASN A 647 21.98 -31.20 21.81
C ASN A 647 20.70 -30.78 21.05
N ALA A 648 20.82 -30.31 19.81
CA ALA A 648 19.68 -29.77 19.07
C ALA A 648 19.15 -30.74 18.00
N SER A 649 17.84 -31.00 18.01
CA SER A 649 17.17 -31.72 16.91
C SER A 649 17.03 -30.85 15.66
N THR A 650 16.82 -29.53 15.85
CA THR A 650 16.83 -28.50 14.81
C THR A 650 17.48 -27.24 15.35
N VAL A 651 18.07 -26.46 14.43
CA VAL A 651 18.80 -25.23 14.75
C VAL A 651 18.25 -24.08 13.89
N PRO A 652 18.10 -22.86 14.45
CA PRO A 652 17.65 -21.71 13.67
C PRO A 652 18.68 -21.35 12.61
N ASN A 653 18.18 -20.90 11.46
CA ASN A 653 19.01 -20.58 10.29
C ASN A 653 19.88 -19.33 10.48
N LYS A 654 19.49 -18.42 11.38
CA LYS A 654 20.22 -17.19 11.78
C LYS A 654 20.67 -16.33 10.59
N ILE A 655 19.87 -16.25 9.52
CA ILE A 655 20.24 -15.51 8.29
C ILE A 655 20.59 -14.06 8.59
N PHE A 656 19.84 -13.40 9.47
CA PHE A 656 20.06 -12.00 9.81
C PHE A 656 21.43 -11.71 10.46
N GLU A 657 22.10 -12.72 11.03
CA GLU A 657 23.44 -12.59 11.63
C GLU A 657 24.55 -12.78 10.58
N ARG A 658 24.29 -13.58 9.55
CA ARG A 658 25.29 -14.05 8.58
C ARG A 658 25.05 -13.58 7.15
N ALA A 659 24.10 -12.68 6.95
CA ALA A 659 23.82 -12.07 5.65
C ALA A 659 24.15 -10.58 5.66
N ARG A 660 25.00 -10.16 4.72
CA ARG A 660 25.20 -8.76 4.38
C ARG A 660 24.19 -8.33 3.32
N VAL A 661 23.64 -7.14 3.47
CA VAL A 661 22.79 -6.52 2.45
C VAL A 661 23.30 -5.14 2.15
N ASP A 662 23.64 -4.89 0.89
CA ASP A 662 23.95 -3.59 0.34
C ASP A 662 22.76 -3.13 -0.54
N ILE A 663 22.26 -1.92 -0.29
CA ILE A 663 21.36 -1.23 -1.21
C ILE A 663 22.20 -0.41 -2.19
N VAL A 664 22.14 -0.75 -3.47
CA VAL A 664 23.04 -0.25 -4.51
C VAL A 664 22.25 0.53 -5.57
N ARG A 665 22.75 1.69 -5.97
CA ARG A 665 22.21 2.46 -7.10
C ARG A 665 22.49 1.75 -8.42
N ILE A 666 21.46 1.56 -9.24
CA ILE A 666 21.59 0.92 -10.56
C ILE A 666 22.38 1.78 -11.53
#